data_AF-A0A1S3HB11-F1
#
_entry.id   AF-A0A1S3HB11-F1
#
_cell.length_a   1.000
_cell.length_b   1.000
_cell.length_c   1.000
_cell.angle_alpha   90.00
_cell.angle_beta   90.00
_cell.angle_gamma   90.00
#
_symmetry.space_group_name_H-M   'P 1'
#
loop_
_entity.id
_entity.type
_entity.pdbx_description
1 polymer ?
#
loop_
_entity_poly.entity_id
_entity_poly.type
_entity_poly.pdbx_seq_one_letter_code
_entity_poly.pdbx_strand_id
1 'polypeptide(L)'
;MVFGPRRRLLLLAALFLANVRVVFAGSLCPCKCTCTDDIRGLGVNCANMAEDDLPELPLHATSLRISGRFETLRNGTFSGFFSLKDLNMSECNLKTIEHGALLGIYELRNVSFQNNLLVDLPRFITLLPNLERANFQGNRIKVNASTFPASPNTPMSSTLMELDISSNEISDMGVLYNILLSFTNLRKLVARNNGFTNMSQRDFPFHKHLQVLDLTYNWLPNLYLNFAMLTSLKELYMWETGCTFFIQNMSSLATFQYKRNAFCVPDSDDGRSLFVGLSGLEELDLEGNNLFCDEIWSGKTLPSIFKSLLPNLKILVLASNHVTKLPMNMFYKVPSLEYLDLSNNDLKSIDSAINTLDSLVYLNLRDNRLFTLEVDILQKNTDLRYLNVEANQFFCSCETSRFSAWIRNHTTRWPELRGENQTCSGPIEFRNTRLRDFAPNWITCNMTPFVFVCIGAGVLVVTTLASIMAYHRLDIVYWWHLRRLSGSRRSYIRCHENQAQYEYDAFVAYAGSSEEWIVRQFLPHVEGQGRSTDRGQGKGQDISFKVCIHSRDFLPGEYIIDNIVEKMEASRATILIISHNFLKSDWCKYEVDITQAKVLRERRGALIVVFLEQIPYKQLPKTLRLMKRHVTYLEWPAEENEQKRAEFWKKMKLSLLKRIQQTHNISYPSYPETQV
;
A
#
# COMPACT_ATOMS: atom_id res chain seq x y z
N MET A 1 113.39 38.26 -7.74
CA MET A 1 113.54 37.00 -8.51
C MET A 1 112.30 36.81 -9.37
N VAL A 2 112.49 36.82 -10.68
CA VAL A 2 111.45 36.68 -11.70
C VAL A 2 111.09 35.19 -11.80
N PHE A 3 109.91 34.80 -11.32
CA PHE A 3 109.43 33.43 -11.47
C PHE A 3 108.99 33.19 -12.91
N GLY A 4 109.63 32.23 -13.59
CA GLY A 4 109.39 31.89 -14.99
C GLY A 4 107.99 31.32 -15.29
N PRO A 5 107.58 31.31 -16.57
CA PRO A 5 106.20 31.09 -17.02
C PRO A 5 105.61 29.72 -16.63
N ARG A 6 106.45 28.69 -16.41
CA ARG A 6 105.99 27.36 -15.99
C ARG A 6 105.43 27.32 -14.56
N ARG A 7 105.91 28.15 -13.63
CA ARG A 7 105.40 28.19 -12.25
C ARG A 7 104.10 28.99 -12.11
N ARG A 8 103.88 30.01 -12.95
CA ARG A 8 102.59 30.72 -13.05
C ARG A 8 101.49 29.82 -13.61
N LEU A 9 101.80 28.98 -14.59
CA LEU A 9 100.85 28.00 -15.13
C LEU A 9 100.47 26.92 -14.10
N LEU A 10 101.43 26.47 -13.28
CA LEU A 10 101.18 25.52 -12.19
C LEU A 10 100.37 26.13 -11.03
N LEU A 11 100.60 27.40 -10.68
CA LEU A 11 99.79 28.11 -9.68
C LEU A 11 98.39 28.42 -10.20
N LEU A 12 98.24 28.81 -11.47
CA LEU A 12 96.94 29.00 -12.09
C LEU A 12 96.20 27.69 -12.28
N ALA A 13 96.88 26.59 -12.64
CA ALA A 13 96.28 25.26 -12.70
C ALA A 13 95.91 24.73 -11.31
N ALA A 14 96.71 25.01 -10.27
CA ALA A 14 96.38 24.65 -8.89
C ALA A 14 95.23 25.50 -8.33
N LEU A 15 95.14 26.78 -8.67
CA LEU A 15 93.99 27.65 -8.36
C LEU A 15 92.76 27.28 -9.18
N PHE A 16 92.91 26.84 -10.43
CA PHE A 16 91.81 26.35 -11.26
C PHE A 16 91.34 24.97 -10.76
N LEU A 17 92.23 24.07 -10.35
CA LEU A 17 91.87 22.79 -9.72
C LEU A 17 91.31 22.96 -8.30
N ALA A 18 91.76 23.96 -7.55
CA ALA A 18 91.19 24.32 -6.25
C ALA A 18 89.81 24.99 -6.41
N ASN A 19 89.63 25.87 -7.40
CA ASN A 19 88.32 26.46 -7.71
C ASN A 19 87.36 25.44 -8.38
N VAL A 20 87.86 24.48 -9.16
CA VAL A 20 87.05 23.36 -9.69
C VAL A 20 86.66 22.40 -8.57
N ARG A 21 87.49 22.21 -7.53
CA ARG A 21 87.10 21.49 -6.30
C ARG A 21 86.05 22.25 -5.47
N VAL A 22 86.03 23.58 -5.53
CA VAL A 22 85.05 24.41 -4.81
C VAL A 22 83.71 24.52 -5.58
N VAL A 23 83.71 24.34 -6.91
CA VAL A 23 82.49 24.36 -7.74
C VAL A 23 81.82 22.97 -7.86
N PHE A 24 82.51 21.89 -7.50
CA PHE A 24 81.97 20.52 -7.44
C PHE A 24 81.97 19.93 -6.02
N ALA A 25 81.74 20.74 -4.99
CA ALA A 25 81.32 20.25 -3.69
C ALA A 25 79.80 19.99 -3.65
N GLY A 26 79.25 19.38 -4.70
CA GLY A 26 77.98 18.67 -4.59
C GLY A 26 78.29 17.37 -3.90
N SER A 27 77.98 17.23 -2.61
CA SER A 27 78.16 15.96 -1.91
C SER A 27 77.52 14.85 -2.74
N LEU A 28 78.31 13.84 -3.09
CA LEU A 28 77.81 12.62 -3.74
C LEU A 28 76.66 12.05 -2.90
N CYS A 29 75.67 11.45 -3.56
CA CYS A 29 74.55 10.84 -2.87
C CYS A 29 75.06 9.85 -1.79
N PRO A 30 74.61 9.95 -0.52
CA PRO A 30 75.06 9.05 0.53
C PRO A 30 74.76 7.60 0.18
N CYS A 31 75.66 6.67 0.49
CA CYS A 31 75.50 5.24 0.13
C CYS A 31 74.25 4.58 0.73
N LYS A 32 73.70 5.13 1.83
CA LYS A 32 72.46 4.67 2.47
C LYS A 32 71.20 5.38 1.96
N CYS A 33 71.35 6.29 1.00
CA CYS A 33 70.26 7.08 0.46
C CYS A 33 70.15 6.88 -1.06
N THR A 34 68.95 7.07 -1.57
CA THR A 34 68.67 7.15 -3.00
C THR A 34 68.43 8.60 -3.36
N CYS A 35 69.20 9.13 -4.30
CA CYS A 35 69.02 10.50 -4.79
C CYS A 35 68.43 10.45 -6.20
N THR A 36 67.39 11.24 -6.41
CA THR A 36 66.67 11.35 -7.68
C THR A 36 66.64 12.81 -8.08
N ASP A 37 67.19 13.12 -9.24
CA ASP A 37 67.12 14.45 -9.81
C ASP A 37 65.94 14.51 -10.80
N ASP A 38 65.04 15.47 -10.61
CA ASP A 38 63.84 15.68 -11.43
C ASP A 38 63.68 17.19 -11.67
N ILE A 39 62.71 17.58 -12.49
CA ILE A 39 62.35 18.98 -12.80
C ILE A 39 62.06 19.79 -11.51
N ARG A 40 61.71 19.11 -10.41
CA ARG A 40 61.45 19.70 -9.08
C ARG A 40 62.73 19.91 -8.23
N GLY A 41 63.89 19.55 -8.76
CA GLY A 41 65.19 19.59 -8.09
C GLY A 41 65.57 18.25 -7.46
N LEU A 42 66.68 18.26 -6.71
CA LEU A 42 67.26 17.07 -6.13
C LEU A 42 66.44 16.56 -4.94
N GLY A 43 65.81 15.40 -5.11
CA GLY A 43 65.18 14.64 -4.03
C GLY A 43 66.13 13.60 -3.43
N VAL A 44 66.19 13.52 -2.10
CA VAL A 44 67.00 12.54 -1.37
C VAL A 44 66.10 11.73 -0.44
N ASN A 45 66.15 10.41 -0.57
CA ASN A 45 65.41 9.50 0.28
C ASN A 45 66.38 8.57 1.02
N CYS A 46 66.30 8.61 2.33
CA CYS A 46 67.19 7.96 3.27
C CYS A 46 66.34 7.09 4.20
N ALA A 47 66.58 5.78 4.20
CA ALA A 47 65.82 4.84 5.01
C ALA A 47 66.70 4.03 5.95
N ASN A 48 66.12 3.61 7.08
CA ASN A 48 66.77 2.80 8.11
C ASN A 48 68.08 3.42 8.64
N MET A 49 68.06 4.74 8.87
CA MET A 49 69.18 5.41 9.52
C MET A 49 69.36 4.91 10.96
N ALA A 50 70.61 4.64 11.35
CA ALA A 50 70.98 4.27 12.71
C ALA A 50 70.87 5.48 13.64
N GLU A 51 70.81 5.23 14.96
CA GLU A 51 70.69 6.28 15.99
C GLU A 51 71.78 7.37 15.85
N ASP A 52 71.33 8.61 16.06
CA ASP A 52 72.09 9.84 16.37
C ASP A 52 72.90 10.59 15.29
N ASP A 53 73.13 10.08 14.08
CA ASP A 53 73.82 10.86 13.03
C ASP A 53 73.14 10.80 11.65
N LEU A 54 72.72 11.98 11.16
CA LEU A 54 72.35 12.19 9.76
C LEU A 54 73.63 12.09 8.89
N PRO A 55 73.60 11.39 7.74
CA PRO A 55 74.74 11.39 6.83
C PRO A 55 75.00 12.79 6.28
N GLU A 56 76.18 13.03 5.71
CA GLU A 56 76.45 14.23 4.93
C GLU A 56 75.51 14.29 3.71
N LEU A 57 74.42 15.04 3.86
CA LEU A 57 73.38 15.21 2.86
C LEU A 57 73.68 16.40 1.94
N PRO A 58 73.26 16.35 0.66
CA PRO A 58 73.46 17.46 -0.27
C PRO A 58 72.65 18.69 0.13
N LEU A 59 73.34 19.77 0.49
CA LEU A 59 72.76 21.04 0.94
C LEU A 59 71.85 21.73 -0.09
N HIS A 60 71.98 21.37 -1.37
CA HIS A 60 71.14 21.85 -2.47
C HIS A 60 69.91 20.97 -2.74
N ALA A 61 69.65 19.97 -1.89
CA ALA A 61 68.45 19.15 -1.97
C ALA A 61 67.18 19.99 -1.80
N THR A 62 66.21 19.78 -2.66
CA THR A 62 64.89 20.43 -2.60
C THR A 62 63.86 19.59 -1.85
N SER A 63 64.08 18.27 -1.77
CA SER A 63 63.24 17.34 -1.02
C SER A 63 64.08 16.35 -0.22
N LEU A 64 63.77 16.20 1.05
CA LEU A 64 64.40 15.23 1.95
C LEU A 64 63.35 14.31 2.56
N ARG A 65 63.54 13.00 2.41
CA ARG A 65 62.81 11.97 3.14
C ARG A 65 63.79 11.18 3.98
N ILE A 66 63.60 11.20 5.30
CA ILE A 66 64.48 10.56 6.26
C ILE A 66 63.62 9.66 7.13
N SER A 67 64.01 8.40 7.26
CA SER A 67 63.44 7.45 8.23
C SER A 67 64.56 6.75 8.99
N GLY A 68 64.35 6.53 10.29
CA GLY A 68 65.36 6.01 11.20
C GLY A 68 64.87 6.07 12.64
N ARG A 69 65.78 5.96 13.60
CA ARG A 69 65.46 6.14 15.03
C ARG A 69 66.12 7.41 15.52
N PHE A 70 65.37 8.51 15.51
CA PHE A 70 65.78 9.82 15.99
C PHE A 70 64.89 10.21 17.16
N GLU A 71 65.43 10.26 18.38
CA GLU A 71 64.61 10.67 19.54
C GLU A 71 64.36 12.19 19.60
N THR A 72 65.35 12.98 19.17
CA THR A 72 65.31 14.45 19.26
C THR A 72 65.91 15.07 18.02
N LEU A 73 65.18 16.02 17.41
CA LEU A 73 65.74 16.86 16.36
C LEU A 73 66.34 18.12 16.99
N ARG A 74 67.68 18.20 16.98
CA ARG A 74 68.43 19.26 17.66
C ARG A 74 68.49 20.55 16.83
N ASN A 75 68.80 21.65 17.49
CA ASN A 75 69.00 22.94 16.84
C ASN A 75 70.10 22.87 15.78
N GLY A 76 69.85 23.46 14.61
CA GLY A 76 70.83 23.53 13.52
C GLY A 76 71.04 22.23 12.74
N THR A 77 70.29 21.16 13.01
CA THR A 77 70.39 19.88 12.26
C THR A 77 70.24 20.07 10.74
N PHE A 78 69.37 20.98 10.31
CA PHE A 78 69.17 21.32 8.89
C PHE A 78 69.74 22.68 8.52
N SER A 79 70.77 23.14 9.24
CA SER A 79 71.48 24.37 8.86
C SER A 79 72.14 24.21 7.48
N GLY A 80 72.01 25.22 6.62
CA GLY A 80 72.57 25.21 5.26
C GLY A 80 71.67 24.67 4.15
N PHE A 81 70.51 24.08 4.48
CA PHE A 81 69.53 23.58 3.49
C PHE A 81 68.64 24.70 2.93
N PHE A 82 69.23 25.73 2.31
CA PHE A 82 68.49 26.92 1.88
C PHE A 82 67.47 26.67 0.76
N SER A 83 67.63 25.59 0.00
CA SER A 83 66.76 25.23 -1.14
C SER A 83 65.68 24.20 -0.79
N LEU A 84 65.63 23.73 0.46
CA LEU A 84 64.74 22.67 0.88
C LEU A 84 63.28 23.16 0.94
N LYS A 85 62.41 22.48 0.19
CA LYS A 85 60.97 22.78 0.09
C LYS A 85 60.12 21.72 0.77
N ASP A 86 60.55 20.46 0.71
CA ASP A 86 59.82 19.32 1.24
C ASP A 86 60.67 18.54 2.24
N LEU A 87 60.19 18.42 3.48
CA LEU A 87 60.83 17.60 4.52
C LEU A 87 59.87 16.55 5.06
N ASN A 88 60.26 15.30 4.97
CA ASN A 88 59.51 14.18 5.54
C ASN A 88 60.40 13.40 6.51
N MET A 89 60.04 13.44 7.80
CA MET A 89 60.64 12.66 8.88
C MET A 89 59.58 11.83 9.59
N SER A 90 58.79 11.10 8.81
CA SER A 90 57.75 10.19 9.32
C SER A 90 58.36 8.94 9.93
N GLU A 91 57.72 8.38 10.96
CA GLU A 91 58.12 7.08 11.55
C GLU A 91 59.57 7.08 12.08
N CYS A 92 59.98 8.21 12.65
CA CYS A 92 61.34 8.43 13.15
C CYS A 92 61.50 8.22 14.67
N ASN A 93 60.44 7.90 15.41
CA ASN A 93 60.39 7.88 16.88
C ASN A 93 60.71 9.25 17.54
N LEU A 94 60.51 10.36 16.83
CA LEU A 94 60.79 11.70 17.35
C LEU A 94 59.90 12.02 18.55
N LYS A 95 60.50 12.29 19.71
CA LYS A 95 59.81 12.73 20.94
C LYS A 95 59.77 14.25 21.03
N THR A 96 60.84 14.92 20.59
CA THR A 96 61.00 16.37 20.70
C THR A 96 61.65 16.96 19.45
N ILE A 97 61.20 18.16 19.07
CA ILE A 97 61.83 18.99 18.03
C ILE A 97 62.22 20.30 18.70
N GLU A 98 63.52 20.56 18.81
CA GLU A 98 64.00 21.81 19.37
C GLU A 98 63.59 23.00 18.49
N HIS A 99 63.32 24.15 19.10
CA HIS A 99 62.72 25.30 18.42
C HIS A 99 63.52 25.80 17.20
N GLY A 100 64.84 25.62 17.20
CA GLY A 100 65.74 26.00 16.12
C GLY A 100 66.23 24.86 15.23
N ALA A 101 65.59 23.68 15.29
CA ALA A 101 65.94 22.57 14.42
C ALA A 101 65.71 22.86 12.93
N LEU A 102 64.66 23.63 12.61
CA LEU A 102 64.26 24.03 11.26
C LEU A 102 64.41 25.55 11.01
N LEU A 103 64.99 26.28 11.96
CA LEU A 103 65.25 27.71 11.76
C LEU A 103 66.31 27.90 10.66
N GLY A 104 66.01 28.77 9.70
CA GLY A 104 66.89 29.07 8.56
C GLY A 104 66.49 28.40 7.24
N ILE A 105 65.50 27.50 7.24
CA ILE A 105 64.97 26.86 6.02
C ILE A 105 63.79 27.67 5.47
N TYR A 106 64.08 28.83 4.89
CA TYR A 106 63.03 29.79 4.50
C TYR A 106 62.17 29.34 3.30
N GLU A 107 62.66 28.44 2.46
CA GLU A 107 61.93 27.90 1.29
C GLU A 107 61.03 26.70 1.62
N LEU A 108 60.99 26.27 2.89
CA LEU A 108 60.25 25.09 3.30
C LEU A 108 58.74 25.32 3.15
N ARG A 109 58.10 24.50 2.32
CA ARG A 109 56.66 24.56 2.02
C ARG A 109 55.90 23.42 2.69
N ASN A 110 56.46 22.23 2.71
CA ASN A 110 55.77 21.04 3.20
C ASN A 110 56.61 20.32 4.26
N VAL A 111 55.98 20.01 5.39
CA VAL A 111 56.58 19.18 6.44
C VAL A 111 55.67 18.02 6.80
N SER A 112 56.27 16.86 7.01
CA SER A 112 55.58 15.69 7.54
C SER A 112 56.39 15.05 8.67
N PHE A 113 55.78 15.00 9.84
CA PHE A 113 56.28 14.34 11.05
C PHE A 113 55.27 13.31 11.54
N GLN A 114 54.53 12.66 10.62
CA GLN A 114 53.50 11.70 11.00
C GLN A 114 54.09 10.46 11.69
N ASN A 115 53.29 9.78 12.51
CA ASN A 115 53.64 8.53 13.19
C ASN A 115 54.94 8.66 14.00
N ASN A 116 55.06 9.73 14.78
CA ASN A 116 56.15 9.95 15.73
C ASN A 116 55.61 9.96 17.17
N LEU A 117 56.39 10.45 18.13
CA LEU A 117 56.06 10.48 19.56
C LEU A 117 55.99 11.91 20.10
N LEU A 118 55.70 12.90 19.23
CA LEU A 118 55.65 14.31 19.61
C LEU A 118 54.49 14.56 20.58
N VAL A 119 54.76 15.30 21.65
CA VAL A 119 53.76 15.64 22.70
C VAL A 119 53.15 17.02 22.49
N ASP A 120 53.84 17.90 21.78
CA ASP A 120 53.42 19.28 21.50
C ASP A 120 53.50 19.60 20.01
N LEU A 121 52.65 20.52 19.56
CA LEU A 121 52.79 21.11 18.22
C LEU A 121 54.05 21.99 18.17
N PRO A 122 54.97 21.74 17.23
CA PRO A 122 56.21 22.50 17.16
C PRO A 122 55.99 23.98 16.82
N ARG A 123 56.65 24.88 17.54
CA ARG A 123 56.51 26.34 17.31
C ARG A 123 56.96 26.81 15.93
N PHE A 124 57.80 26.07 15.21
CA PHE A 124 58.27 26.51 13.89
C PHE A 124 57.12 26.69 12.89
N ILE A 125 55.97 26.04 13.09
CA ILE A 125 54.79 26.17 12.20
C ILE A 125 54.22 27.60 12.17
N THR A 126 54.51 28.39 13.21
CA THR A 126 54.13 29.81 13.27
C THR A 126 55.26 30.74 12.84
N LEU A 127 56.48 30.24 12.73
CA LEU A 127 57.69 31.04 12.48
C LEU A 127 58.19 30.94 11.03
N LEU A 128 57.95 29.82 10.35
CA LEU A 128 58.41 29.61 8.97
C LEU A 128 57.54 30.40 7.98
N PRO A 129 58.14 31.27 7.15
CA PRO A 129 57.38 32.25 6.36
C PRO A 129 56.69 31.66 5.13
N ASN A 130 57.14 30.52 4.61
CA ASN A 130 56.61 29.91 3.38
C ASN A 130 55.97 28.53 3.59
N LEU A 131 55.74 28.15 4.86
CA LEU A 131 55.19 26.83 5.17
C LEU A 131 53.71 26.78 4.77
N GLU A 132 53.38 25.94 3.81
CA GLU A 132 52.03 25.77 3.26
C GLU A 132 51.31 24.56 3.86
N ARG A 133 52.01 23.45 4.10
CA ARG A 133 51.41 22.20 4.58
C ARG A 133 52.21 21.58 5.72
N ALA A 134 51.51 21.19 6.78
CA ALA A 134 52.10 20.51 7.91
C ALA A 134 51.26 19.30 8.32
N ASN A 135 51.90 18.13 8.41
CA ASN A 135 51.26 16.89 8.84
C ASN A 135 51.93 16.36 10.11
N PHE A 136 51.14 16.28 11.19
CA PHE A 136 51.50 15.73 12.49
C PHE A 136 50.58 14.57 12.90
N GLN A 137 49.98 13.88 11.94
CA GLN A 137 49.11 12.73 12.18
C GLN A 137 49.83 11.66 13.02
N GLY A 138 49.13 10.98 13.92
CA GLY A 138 49.68 9.77 14.58
C GLY A 138 50.79 10.08 15.58
N ASN A 139 50.73 11.24 16.24
CA ASN A 139 51.63 11.60 17.32
C ASN A 139 50.91 11.47 18.68
N ARG A 140 51.50 12.00 19.76
CA ARG A 140 50.92 12.04 21.11
C ARG A 140 50.61 13.47 21.54
N ILE A 141 50.20 14.30 20.58
CA ILE A 141 50.02 15.73 20.79
C ILE A 141 48.84 15.96 21.75
N LYS A 142 49.10 16.62 22.87
CA LYS A 142 48.08 16.94 23.89
C LYS A 142 47.66 18.40 23.92
N VAL A 143 48.50 19.27 23.35
CA VAL A 143 48.40 20.73 23.23
C VAL A 143 47.27 21.35 24.04
N ASN A 144 47.63 22.10 25.09
CA ASN A 144 46.66 22.94 25.80
C ASN A 144 46.31 24.17 24.95
N ALA A 145 45.11 24.72 25.14
CA ALA A 145 44.66 25.94 24.47
C ALA A 145 45.69 27.11 24.58
N SER A 146 46.48 27.14 25.66
CA SER A 146 47.52 28.15 25.90
C SER A 146 48.76 28.07 25.00
N THR A 147 48.96 27.01 24.21
CA THR A 147 50.15 26.85 23.35
C THR A 147 50.18 27.82 22.18
N PHE A 148 49.00 28.27 21.73
CA PHE A 148 48.86 29.33 20.72
C PHE A 148 48.24 30.56 21.39
N PRO A 149 49.04 31.49 21.93
CA PRO A 149 48.53 32.74 22.49
C PRO A 149 48.10 33.66 21.34
N ALA A 150 47.00 33.30 20.68
CA ALA A 150 46.36 34.17 19.70
C ALA A 150 45.38 35.07 20.46
N SER A 151 45.77 36.33 20.64
CA SER A 151 44.81 37.39 20.89
C SER A 151 44.16 37.77 19.56
N PRO A 152 42.84 38.06 19.52
CA PRO A 152 42.17 38.61 18.32
C PRO A 152 42.89 39.84 17.72
N ASN A 153 43.68 40.54 18.54
CA ASN A 153 44.39 41.77 18.19
C ASN A 153 45.80 41.53 17.61
N THR A 154 46.33 40.30 17.64
CA THR A 154 47.63 39.93 17.07
C THR A 154 47.56 38.56 16.38
N PRO A 155 46.80 38.41 15.28
CA PRO A 155 46.82 37.19 14.50
C PRO A 155 48.23 36.97 13.94
N MET A 156 48.80 35.79 14.20
CA MET A 156 50.11 35.43 13.68
C MET A 156 50.00 35.17 12.17
N SER A 157 50.76 35.91 11.37
CA SER A 157 50.74 35.78 9.91
C SER A 157 51.50 34.52 9.48
N SER A 158 50.84 33.37 9.56
CA SER A 158 51.33 32.12 8.98
C SER A 158 50.79 31.93 7.56
N THR A 159 51.64 31.41 6.67
CA THR A 159 51.28 31.01 5.30
C THR A 159 50.63 29.63 5.21
N LEU A 160 50.45 28.96 6.36
CA LEU A 160 49.93 27.60 6.45
C LEU A 160 48.51 27.51 5.89
N MET A 161 48.34 26.62 4.92
CA MET A 161 47.09 26.35 4.21
C MET A 161 46.49 25.00 4.60
N GLU A 162 47.31 24.00 4.92
CA GLU A 162 46.85 22.66 5.30
C GLU A 162 47.53 22.21 6.59
N LEU A 163 46.72 21.79 7.57
CA LEU A 163 47.20 21.23 8.84
C LEU A 163 46.47 19.93 9.14
N ASP A 164 47.23 18.85 9.32
CA ASP A 164 46.73 17.57 9.79
C ASP A 164 47.27 17.26 11.19
N ILE A 165 46.36 17.14 12.14
CA ILE A 165 46.60 16.81 13.55
C ILE A 165 45.79 15.57 13.96
N SER A 166 45.46 14.72 13.00
CA SER A 166 44.64 13.51 13.23
C SER A 166 45.37 12.45 14.06
N SER A 167 44.63 11.58 14.75
CA SER A 167 45.21 10.48 15.55
C SER A 167 46.24 10.99 16.56
N ASN A 168 45.82 11.97 17.36
CA ASN A 168 46.60 12.54 18.47
C ASN A 168 45.80 12.42 19.78
N GLU A 169 46.39 12.92 20.87
CA GLU A 169 45.81 12.86 22.22
C GLU A 169 45.17 14.23 22.61
N ILE A 170 44.66 14.99 21.64
CA ILE A 170 44.09 16.32 21.89
C ILE A 170 42.73 16.17 22.57
N SER A 171 42.62 16.71 23.78
CA SER A 171 41.41 16.60 24.59
C SER A 171 40.52 17.83 24.59
N ASP A 172 41.04 19.02 24.26
CA ASP A 172 40.32 20.29 24.37
C ASP A 172 39.96 20.88 23.00
N MET A 173 38.66 21.11 22.76
CA MET A 173 38.17 21.76 21.53
C MET A 173 38.65 23.21 21.37
N GLY A 174 39.02 23.89 22.45
CA GLY A 174 39.61 25.23 22.41
C GLY A 174 40.90 25.31 21.57
N VAL A 175 41.59 24.18 21.38
CA VAL A 175 42.77 24.09 20.50
C VAL A 175 42.40 24.40 19.06
N LEU A 176 41.28 23.86 18.56
CA LEU A 176 40.84 24.11 17.18
C LEU A 176 40.48 25.59 16.97
N TYR A 177 39.82 26.20 17.97
CA TYR A 177 39.55 27.63 17.96
C TYR A 177 40.83 28.46 17.84
N ASN A 178 41.84 28.15 18.66
CA ASN A 178 43.11 28.89 18.67
C ASN A 178 43.95 28.65 17.41
N ILE A 179 43.91 27.44 16.83
CA ILE A 179 44.50 27.12 15.53
C ILE A 179 43.87 28.01 14.46
N LEU A 180 42.54 28.06 14.38
CA LEU A 180 41.85 28.86 13.36
C LEU A 180 42.05 30.37 13.57
N LEU A 181 42.17 30.83 14.81
CA LEU A 181 42.50 32.23 15.10
C LEU A 181 43.96 32.57 14.71
N SER A 182 44.86 31.60 14.86
CA SER A 182 46.29 31.74 14.56
C SER A 182 46.62 31.63 13.08
N PHE A 183 46.04 30.65 12.37
CA PHE A 183 46.37 30.34 10.98
C PHE A 183 45.30 30.91 10.04
N THR A 184 45.28 32.23 9.86
CA THR A 184 44.21 32.93 9.11
C THR A 184 44.09 32.54 7.63
N ASN A 185 45.15 31.99 7.04
CA ASN A 185 45.18 31.50 5.65
C ASN A 185 44.79 30.02 5.51
N LEU A 186 44.45 29.34 6.61
CA LEU A 186 44.17 27.91 6.61
C LEU A 186 42.96 27.58 5.73
N ARG A 187 43.15 26.61 4.83
CA ARG A 187 42.14 26.11 3.90
C ARG A 187 41.62 24.73 4.30
N LYS A 188 42.49 23.91 4.89
CA LYS A 188 42.15 22.54 5.29
C LYS A 188 42.67 22.25 6.69
N LEU A 189 41.77 21.86 7.58
CA LEU A 189 42.09 21.39 8.92
C LEU A 189 41.54 19.98 9.09
N VAL A 190 42.43 19.03 9.36
CA VAL A 190 42.09 17.63 9.60
C VAL A 190 42.45 17.28 11.03
N ALA A 191 41.45 16.94 11.84
CA ALA A 191 41.61 16.64 13.26
C ALA A 191 40.88 15.35 13.64
N ARG A 192 40.99 14.31 12.79
CA ARG A 192 40.28 13.04 13.00
C ARG A 192 40.82 12.29 14.22
N ASN A 193 40.00 11.45 14.83
CA ASN A 193 40.45 10.48 15.85
C ASN A 193 41.30 11.14 16.95
N ASN A 194 40.81 12.24 17.51
CA ASN A 194 41.33 12.88 18.71
C ASN A 194 40.39 12.60 19.90
N GLY A 195 40.90 12.78 21.10
CA GLY A 195 40.19 12.49 22.35
C GLY A 195 39.41 13.69 22.90
N PHE A 196 38.72 14.47 22.05
CA PHE A 196 38.02 15.71 22.46
C PHE A 196 36.95 15.45 23.52
N THR A 197 37.34 15.60 24.79
CA THR A 197 36.49 15.37 25.96
C THR A 197 36.16 16.68 26.68
N ASN A 198 37.03 17.68 26.55
CA ASN A 198 36.85 19.02 27.09
C ASN A 198 36.28 19.97 26.02
N MET A 199 35.16 20.59 26.35
CA MET A 199 34.37 21.43 25.45
C MET A 199 34.40 22.89 25.90
N SER A 200 35.61 23.40 26.18
CA SER A 200 35.83 24.76 26.67
C SER A 200 35.31 25.83 25.70
N GLN A 201 35.40 25.56 24.40
CA GLN A 201 34.98 26.43 23.31
C GLN A 201 34.16 25.64 22.28
N ARG A 202 32.92 26.08 22.02
CA ARG A 202 31.98 25.40 21.11
C ARG A 202 31.74 26.15 19.80
N ASP A 203 32.00 27.46 19.81
CA ASP A 203 31.90 28.31 18.64
C ASP A 203 33.24 28.38 17.92
N PHE A 204 33.21 28.25 16.60
CA PHE A 204 34.39 28.50 15.76
C PHE A 204 34.60 30.00 15.52
N PRO A 205 35.85 30.49 15.41
CA PRO A 205 36.10 31.89 15.13
C PRO A 205 35.72 32.22 13.68
N PHE A 206 35.58 33.52 13.37
CA PHE A 206 35.44 33.96 11.99
C PHE A 206 36.67 33.52 11.18
N HIS A 207 36.46 32.67 10.16
CA HIS A 207 37.53 32.21 9.29
C HIS A 207 37.12 32.32 7.82
N LYS A 208 37.81 33.19 7.08
CA LYS A 208 37.45 33.52 5.69
C LYS A 208 37.92 32.47 4.67
N HIS A 209 38.96 31.70 4.97
CA HIS A 209 39.62 30.85 3.96
C HIS A 209 39.43 29.36 4.15
N LEU A 210 38.82 28.93 5.27
CA LEU A 210 38.71 27.51 5.58
C LEU A 210 37.66 26.89 4.66
N GLN A 211 38.06 25.87 3.91
CA GLN A 211 37.25 25.16 2.93
C GLN A 211 36.94 23.73 3.37
N VAL A 212 37.87 23.07 4.05
CA VAL A 212 37.73 21.68 4.48
C VAL A 212 37.96 21.59 5.99
N LEU A 213 36.98 21.04 6.70
CA LEU A 213 37.09 20.72 8.12
C LEU A 213 36.73 19.26 8.34
N ASP A 214 37.62 18.53 8.98
CA ASP A 214 37.43 17.11 9.23
C ASP A 214 37.57 16.76 10.72
N LEU A 215 36.46 16.34 11.32
CA LEU A 215 36.32 15.98 12.73
C LEU A 215 35.91 14.50 12.88
N THR A 216 36.13 13.67 11.88
CA THR A 216 35.73 12.25 11.87
C THR A 216 36.39 11.46 13.00
N TYR A 217 35.68 10.47 13.57
CA TYR A 217 36.13 9.61 14.67
C TYR A 217 36.46 10.34 15.97
N ASN A 218 35.90 11.53 16.20
CA ASN A 218 36.01 12.22 17.48
C ASN A 218 34.74 12.03 18.29
N TRP A 219 34.81 11.43 19.48
CA TRP A 219 33.62 11.33 20.32
C TRP A 219 33.24 12.70 20.89
N LEU A 220 32.14 13.27 20.38
CA LEU A 220 31.58 14.59 20.71
C LEU A 220 30.19 14.41 21.35
N PRO A 221 30.10 13.99 22.63
CA PRO A 221 28.83 13.57 23.23
C PRO A 221 27.81 14.72 23.41
N ASN A 222 26.63 14.58 22.78
CA ASN A 222 25.42 15.40 23.03
C ASN A 222 25.61 16.93 22.96
N LEU A 223 26.35 17.42 21.96
CA LEU A 223 26.67 18.84 21.81
C LEU A 223 26.20 19.43 20.48
N TYR A 224 26.03 20.75 20.50
CA TYR A 224 25.84 21.59 19.33
C TYR A 224 27.17 22.31 19.04
N LEU A 225 27.74 22.08 17.85
CA LEU A 225 28.86 22.84 17.32
C LEU A 225 28.34 23.92 16.37
N ASN A 226 28.82 25.14 16.53
CA ASN A 226 28.38 26.27 15.73
C ASN A 226 29.41 26.61 14.64
N PHE A 227 29.07 26.25 13.41
CA PHE A 227 29.92 26.46 12.23
C PHE A 227 29.58 27.74 11.44
N ALA A 228 28.61 28.55 11.91
CA ALA A 228 28.09 29.68 11.14
C ALA A 228 29.16 30.73 10.76
N MET A 229 30.22 30.83 11.56
CA MET A 229 31.33 31.77 11.33
C MET A 229 32.35 31.29 10.28
N LEU A 230 32.28 30.03 9.84
CA LEU A 230 33.12 29.43 8.81
C LEU A 230 32.55 29.67 7.40
N THR A 231 32.48 30.95 7.02
CA THR A 231 31.71 31.41 5.85
C THR A 231 32.12 30.82 4.49
N SER A 232 33.34 30.29 4.34
CA SER A 232 33.83 29.69 3.08
C SER A 232 33.96 28.17 3.13
N LEU A 233 33.42 27.52 4.16
CA LEU A 233 33.51 26.07 4.33
C LEU A 233 32.72 25.36 3.23
N LYS A 234 33.40 24.47 2.50
CA LYS A 234 32.85 23.69 1.39
C LYS A 234 32.61 22.24 1.77
N GLU A 235 33.51 21.66 2.55
CA GLU A 235 33.47 20.25 2.92
C GLU A 235 33.54 20.12 4.44
N LEU A 236 32.57 19.42 5.01
CA LEU A 236 32.50 19.12 6.44
C LEU A 236 32.31 17.62 6.65
N TYR A 237 33.30 17.01 7.30
CA TYR A 237 33.34 15.59 7.62
C TYR A 237 33.20 15.38 9.12
N MET A 238 32.18 14.64 9.53
CA MET A 238 31.85 14.39 10.93
C MET A 238 31.34 12.96 11.11
N TRP A 239 32.08 11.94 10.67
CA TRP A 239 31.64 10.55 10.88
C TRP A 239 31.96 10.04 12.28
N GLU A 240 31.12 9.16 12.80
CA GLU A 240 31.34 8.48 14.09
C GLU A 240 31.71 9.44 15.23
N THR A 241 31.05 10.61 15.25
CA THR A 241 31.25 11.60 16.30
C THR A 241 30.28 11.47 17.46
N GLY A 242 29.08 10.93 17.22
CA GLY A 242 28.03 10.85 18.25
C GLY A 242 27.47 12.21 18.69
N CYS A 243 27.77 13.26 17.92
CA CYS A 243 27.21 14.60 18.10
C CYS A 243 25.76 14.62 17.60
N THR A 244 24.98 15.63 18.00
CA THR A 244 23.76 15.99 17.27
C THR A 244 24.08 17.25 16.48
N PHE A 245 23.96 17.21 15.15
CA PHE A 245 24.26 18.38 14.34
C PHE A 245 23.03 19.28 14.17
N PHE A 246 23.30 20.58 14.07
CA PHE A 246 22.34 21.55 13.56
C PHE A 246 23.14 22.52 12.69
N ILE A 247 23.00 22.38 11.37
CA ILE A 247 23.73 23.18 10.40
C ILE A 247 22.69 24.01 9.65
N GLN A 248 22.75 25.32 9.84
CA GLN A 248 21.84 26.25 9.20
C GLN A 248 22.62 27.41 8.57
N ASN A 249 22.07 27.92 7.46
CA ASN A 249 22.56 29.12 6.80
C ASN A 249 24.03 29.05 6.33
N MET A 250 24.52 27.84 6.01
CA MET A 250 25.84 27.62 5.42
C MET A 250 25.72 27.40 3.91
N SER A 251 25.51 28.48 3.17
CA SER A 251 25.28 28.43 1.72
C SER A 251 26.51 28.04 0.90
N SER A 252 27.72 28.14 1.47
CA SER A 252 28.98 27.73 0.85
C SER A 252 29.26 26.23 0.94
N LEU A 253 28.56 25.51 1.82
CA LEU A 253 28.77 24.10 2.07
C LEU A 253 28.27 23.28 0.87
N ALA A 254 29.18 22.54 0.24
CA ALA A 254 28.91 21.69 -0.91
C ALA A 254 28.83 20.21 -0.51
N THR A 255 29.71 19.75 0.38
CA THR A 255 29.74 18.36 0.83
C THR A 255 29.55 18.30 2.34
N PHE A 256 28.51 17.60 2.78
CA PHE A 256 28.29 17.31 4.18
C PHE A 256 28.17 15.82 4.44
N GLN A 257 29.09 15.32 5.24
CA GLN A 257 29.31 13.90 5.44
C GLN A 257 29.16 13.55 6.93
N TYR A 258 28.04 12.94 7.29
CA TYR A 258 27.57 12.75 8.65
C TYR A 258 27.22 11.29 8.95
N LYS A 259 28.14 10.37 8.68
CA LYS A 259 27.90 8.93 8.80
C LYS A 259 27.98 8.42 10.24
N ARG A 260 27.17 7.41 10.57
CA ARG A 260 27.29 6.60 11.80
C ARG A 260 27.33 7.42 13.10
N ASN A 261 26.52 8.47 13.18
CA ASN A 261 26.42 9.31 14.38
C ASN A 261 25.23 8.95 15.28
N ALA A 262 24.52 7.86 14.98
CA ALA A 262 23.25 7.50 15.63
C ALA A 262 22.21 8.63 15.61
N PHE A 263 22.31 9.55 14.64
CA PHE A 263 21.40 10.69 14.56
C PHE A 263 20.00 10.24 14.20
N CYS A 264 19.03 10.82 14.90
CA CYS A 264 17.63 10.53 14.73
C CYS A 264 16.84 11.82 14.51
N VAL A 265 15.77 11.75 13.72
CA VAL A 265 14.88 12.87 13.49
C VAL A 265 13.78 12.83 14.56
N PRO A 266 13.66 13.87 15.41
CA PRO A 266 12.61 13.91 16.43
C PRO A 266 11.22 13.83 15.80
N ASP A 267 10.30 13.05 16.38
CA ASP A 267 8.89 12.92 15.93
C ASP A 267 8.09 14.23 16.08
N SER A 268 8.66 15.24 16.75
CA SER A 268 8.02 16.54 16.95
C SER A 268 7.86 17.27 15.61
N ASP A 269 6.61 17.53 15.26
CA ASP A 269 6.12 18.29 14.11
C ASP A 269 6.50 19.79 14.17
N ASP A 270 7.70 20.12 14.66
CA ASP A 270 8.15 21.49 14.93
C ASP A 270 8.36 22.31 13.64
N GLY A 271 8.01 21.75 12.48
CA GLY A 271 8.05 22.44 11.17
C GLY A 271 9.44 22.81 10.66
N ARG A 272 10.47 22.77 11.51
CA ARG A 272 11.85 23.16 11.18
C ARG A 272 12.44 22.17 10.19
N SER A 273 12.93 22.68 9.06
CA SER A 273 13.78 21.89 8.17
C SER A 273 15.16 21.72 8.80
N LEU A 274 15.75 20.52 8.71
CA LEU A 274 17.09 20.25 9.24
C LEU A 274 18.17 20.95 8.41
N PHE A 275 17.89 21.22 7.13
CA PHE A 275 18.85 21.72 6.14
C PHE A 275 18.48 23.12 5.64
N VAL A 276 18.02 24.01 6.53
CA VAL A 276 17.67 25.41 6.16
C VAL A 276 18.94 26.16 5.75
N GLY A 277 18.90 26.83 4.60
CA GLY A 277 19.98 27.72 4.15
C GLY A 277 21.22 27.00 3.60
N LEU A 278 21.14 25.68 3.36
CA LEU A 278 22.19 24.88 2.70
C LEU A 278 21.99 24.84 1.18
N SER A 279 21.75 26.00 0.56
CA SER A 279 21.41 26.07 -0.87
C SER A 279 22.53 25.63 -1.82
N GLY A 280 23.78 25.64 -1.36
CA GLY A 280 24.96 25.20 -2.12
C GLY A 280 25.28 23.71 -1.99
N LEU A 281 24.51 22.95 -1.21
CA LEU A 281 24.81 21.55 -0.92
C LEU A 281 24.66 20.69 -2.18
N GLU A 282 25.72 19.97 -2.55
CA GLU A 282 25.82 19.07 -3.70
C GLU A 282 25.82 17.60 -3.27
N GLU A 283 26.46 17.30 -2.12
CA GLU A 283 26.56 15.96 -1.56
C GLU A 283 26.13 15.96 -0.09
N LEU A 284 25.20 15.06 0.24
CA LEU A 284 24.73 14.79 1.60
C LEU A 284 24.82 13.30 1.89
N ASP A 285 25.64 12.95 2.86
CA ASP A 285 25.80 11.57 3.30
C ASP A 285 25.37 11.39 4.75
N LEU A 286 24.29 10.64 4.94
CA LEU A 286 23.72 10.28 6.24
C LEU A 286 23.76 8.77 6.46
N GLU A 287 24.70 8.05 5.86
CA GLU A 287 24.83 6.59 6.01
C GLU A 287 24.93 6.16 7.48
N GLY A 288 24.23 5.09 7.87
CA GLY A 288 24.44 4.47 9.17
C GLY A 288 23.91 5.28 10.35
N ASN A 289 23.04 6.26 10.13
CA ASN A 289 22.35 6.93 11.21
C ASN A 289 21.10 6.14 11.64
N ASN A 290 20.61 6.37 12.85
CA ASN A 290 19.35 5.78 13.30
C ASN A 290 18.26 6.84 13.16
N LEU A 291 17.81 7.11 11.92
CA LEU A 291 16.95 8.28 11.63
C LEU A 291 15.61 8.29 12.40
N PHE A 292 15.25 7.20 13.09
CA PHE A 292 14.10 7.11 13.99
C PHE A 292 14.55 7.19 15.45
N CYS A 293 14.05 8.18 16.20
CA CYS A 293 14.47 8.39 17.59
C CYS A 293 13.96 7.35 18.59
N ASP A 294 12.94 6.58 18.21
CA ASP A 294 12.26 5.64 19.09
C ASP A 294 12.35 4.21 18.52
N GLU A 295 12.79 3.26 19.32
CA GLU A 295 12.95 1.84 18.92
C GLU A 295 11.64 1.09 18.66
N ILE A 296 10.48 1.70 18.98
CA ILE A 296 9.14 1.08 18.84
C ILE A 296 8.69 0.98 17.35
N TRP A 297 9.48 1.50 16.41
CA TRP A 297 9.03 2.00 15.11
C TRP A 297 9.09 1.02 13.93
N SER A 298 8.66 -0.23 14.14
CA SER A 298 8.60 -1.27 13.09
C SER A 298 7.57 -1.04 11.94
N GLY A 299 7.08 0.18 11.74
CA GLY A 299 6.09 0.47 10.69
C GLY A 299 5.83 1.93 10.31
N LYS A 300 6.60 2.90 10.81
CA LYS A 300 6.41 4.32 10.53
C LYS A 300 7.32 4.81 9.39
N THR A 301 6.81 5.76 8.64
CA THR A 301 7.46 6.41 7.50
C THR A 301 8.55 7.36 7.97
N LEU A 302 9.69 7.43 7.25
CA LEU A 302 10.76 8.40 7.52
C LEU A 302 10.17 9.82 7.59
N PRO A 303 10.42 10.62 8.65
CA PRO A 303 9.96 12.00 8.69
C PRO A 303 10.48 12.79 7.50
N SER A 304 9.68 13.73 6.97
CA SER A 304 10.11 14.57 5.84
C SER A 304 11.28 15.48 6.25
N ILE A 305 12.51 15.05 5.95
CA ILE A 305 13.74 15.80 6.23
C ILE A 305 14.04 16.89 5.20
N PHE A 306 13.53 16.76 3.97
CA PHE A 306 13.72 17.71 2.87
C PHE A 306 12.57 18.73 2.79
N LYS A 307 12.33 19.47 3.89
CA LYS A 307 11.35 20.57 3.91
C LYS A 307 11.89 21.85 3.27
N SER A 308 13.21 22.04 3.23
CA SER A 308 13.88 23.17 2.55
C SER A 308 14.25 22.83 1.12
N LEU A 309 14.30 23.84 0.24
CA LEU A 309 14.76 23.69 -1.13
C LEU A 309 16.27 23.51 -1.14
N LEU A 310 16.75 22.41 -1.73
CA LEU A 310 18.16 22.09 -1.92
C LEU A 310 18.41 21.90 -3.43
N PRO A 311 18.52 23.02 -4.18
CA PRO A 311 18.45 22.99 -5.64
C PRO A 311 19.68 22.36 -6.30
N ASN A 312 20.82 22.32 -5.60
CA ASN A 312 22.09 21.82 -6.14
C ASN A 312 22.42 20.40 -5.66
N LEU A 313 21.57 19.77 -4.83
CA LEU A 313 21.87 18.46 -4.26
C LEU A 313 21.82 17.40 -5.36
N LYS A 314 22.97 16.77 -5.61
CA LYS A 314 23.16 15.74 -6.63
C LYS A 314 23.34 14.36 -6.03
N ILE A 315 24.03 14.26 -4.90
CA ILE A 315 24.37 13.01 -4.25
C ILE A 315 23.69 12.94 -2.88
N LEU A 316 22.87 11.91 -2.69
CA LEU A 316 22.22 11.63 -1.42
C LEU A 316 22.44 10.17 -1.02
N VAL A 317 23.08 9.97 0.13
CA VAL A 317 23.31 8.65 0.72
C VAL A 317 22.50 8.53 2.00
N LEU A 318 21.55 7.60 2.00
CA LEU A 318 20.68 7.22 3.12
C LEU A 318 20.82 5.72 3.45
N ALA A 319 21.94 5.10 3.06
CA ALA A 319 22.18 3.68 3.30
C ALA A 319 22.29 3.34 4.80
N SER A 320 21.91 2.11 5.19
CA SER A 320 22.05 1.63 6.57
C SER A 320 21.30 2.45 7.64
N ASN A 321 20.10 2.96 7.33
CA ASN A 321 19.29 3.79 8.25
C ASN A 321 18.02 3.12 8.80
N HIS A 322 17.84 1.81 8.58
CA HIS A 322 16.65 1.04 8.99
C HIS A 322 15.32 1.63 8.49
N VAL A 323 15.33 2.29 7.32
CA VAL A 323 14.14 2.93 6.76
C VAL A 323 13.15 1.89 6.23
N THR A 324 11.92 1.89 6.75
CA THR A 324 10.87 0.94 6.30
C THR A 324 9.97 1.49 5.20
N LYS A 325 9.69 2.81 5.21
CA LYS A 325 8.85 3.51 4.24
C LYS A 325 9.35 4.94 4.04
N LEU A 326 9.27 5.43 2.80
CA LEU A 326 9.54 6.83 2.44
C LEU A 326 8.22 7.60 2.27
N PRO A 327 8.13 8.90 2.64
CA PRO A 327 6.96 9.71 2.36
C PRO A 327 6.75 9.93 0.87
N MET A 328 5.48 10.10 0.49
CA MET A 328 5.11 10.48 -0.87
C MET A 328 5.80 11.79 -1.26
N ASN A 329 6.40 11.81 -2.45
CA ASN A 329 7.08 12.97 -3.01
C ASN A 329 8.11 13.61 -2.06
N MET A 330 8.75 12.86 -1.16
CA MET A 330 9.75 13.39 -0.22
C MET A 330 10.85 14.21 -0.93
N PHE A 331 11.17 13.85 -2.17
CA PHE A 331 12.26 14.44 -2.93
C PHE A 331 11.85 15.62 -3.84
N TYR A 332 10.62 16.14 -3.75
CA TYR A 332 10.15 17.24 -4.61
C TYR A 332 10.97 18.54 -4.51
N LYS A 333 11.72 18.72 -3.39
CA LYS A 333 12.57 19.88 -3.10
C LYS A 333 14.06 19.66 -3.40
N VAL A 334 14.41 18.52 -3.99
CA VAL A 334 15.76 18.18 -4.46
C VAL A 334 15.71 17.77 -5.95
N PRO A 335 15.31 18.68 -6.86
CA PRO A 335 15.02 18.34 -8.26
C PRO A 335 16.24 17.90 -9.08
N SER A 336 17.45 18.26 -8.63
CA SER A 336 18.71 17.99 -9.33
C SER A 336 19.40 16.71 -8.86
N LEU A 337 18.71 15.84 -8.13
CA LEU A 337 19.32 14.63 -7.57
C LEU A 337 19.66 13.62 -8.67
N GLU A 338 20.93 13.25 -8.75
CA GLU A 338 21.49 12.35 -9.76
C GLU A 338 21.86 10.97 -9.16
N TYR A 339 22.28 10.94 -7.90
CA TYR A 339 22.73 9.74 -7.19
C TYR A 339 21.95 9.56 -5.89
N LEU A 340 21.27 8.42 -5.77
CA LEU A 340 20.51 8.05 -4.58
C LEU A 340 20.91 6.64 -4.11
N ASP A 341 21.47 6.57 -2.91
CA ASP A 341 21.75 5.30 -2.23
C ASP A 341 20.82 5.08 -1.04
N LEU A 342 19.98 4.06 -1.16
CA LEU A 342 19.03 3.59 -0.15
C LEU A 342 19.34 2.15 0.28
N SER A 343 20.55 1.65 0.01
CA SER A 343 20.92 0.27 0.31
C SER A 343 20.95 -0.04 1.80
N ASN A 344 20.83 -1.33 2.15
CA ASN A 344 20.85 -1.80 3.53
C ASN A 344 19.79 -1.11 4.41
N ASN A 345 18.55 -1.03 3.92
CA ASN A 345 17.40 -0.51 4.65
C ASN A 345 16.31 -1.59 4.72
N ASP A 346 15.15 -1.27 5.28
CA ASP A 346 14.03 -2.21 5.43
C ASP A 346 12.84 -1.85 4.50
N LEU A 347 13.13 -1.22 3.35
CA LEU A 347 12.11 -0.68 2.44
C LEU A 347 11.29 -1.79 1.80
N LYS A 348 9.96 -1.64 1.82
CA LYS A 348 9.01 -2.57 1.18
C LYS A 348 8.55 -2.13 -0.22
N SER A 349 8.56 -0.83 -0.46
CA SER A 349 8.27 -0.16 -1.75
C SER A 349 8.94 1.23 -1.73
N ILE A 350 9.26 1.73 -2.92
CA ILE A 350 9.87 3.07 -3.11
C ILE A 350 9.08 3.96 -4.08
N ASP A 351 8.04 3.40 -4.70
CA ASP A 351 7.46 3.90 -5.95
C ASP A 351 6.92 5.34 -5.81
N SER A 352 6.17 5.59 -4.73
CA SER A 352 5.56 6.91 -4.48
C SER A 352 6.55 8.03 -4.08
N ALA A 353 7.79 7.69 -3.70
CA ALA A 353 8.75 8.67 -3.20
C ALA A 353 9.63 9.24 -4.31
N ILE A 354 10.05 8.39 -5.27
CA ILE A 354 11.02 8.75 -6.32
C ILE A 354 10.39 9.31 -7.59
N ASN A 355 9.05 9.37 -7.70
CA ASN A 355 8.36 9.89 -8.87
C ASN A 355 8.73 11.34 -9.24
N THR A 356 9.25 12.13 -8.30
CA THR A 356 9.67 13.53 -8.54
C THR A 356 11.13 13.67 -9.02
N LEU A 357 11.90 12.58 -9.06
CA LEU A 357 13.35 12.62 -9.29
C LEU A 357 13.69 12.50 -10.77
N ASP A 358 13.34 13.46 -11.62
CA ASP A 358 13.48 13.32 -13.07
C ASP A 358 14.94 13.18 -13.56
N SER A 359 15.93 13.68 -12.79
CA SER A 359 17.37 13.69 -13.15
C SER A 359 18.18 12.49 -12.66
N LEU A 360 17.53 11.44 -12.12
CA LEU A 360 18.22 10.35 -11.45
C LEU A 360 19.03 9.47 -12.42
N VAL A 361 20.32 9.28 -12.12
CA VAL A 361 21.29 8.50 -12.93
C VAL A 361 21.70 7.21 -12.22
N TYR A 362 21.79 7.24 -10.89
CA TYR A 362 22.23 6.12 -10.06
C TYR A 362 21.24 5.85 -8.94
N LEU A 363 20.73 4.61 -8.86
CA LEU A 363 19.83 4.16 -7.81
C LEU A 363 20.30 2.83 -7.21
N ASN A 364 20.66 2.86 -5.93
CA ASN A 364 21.04 1.67 -5.18
C ASN A 364 19.97 1.31 -4.13
N LEU A 365 19.35 0.15 -4.31
CA LEU A 365 18.30 -0.44 -3.47
C LEU A 365 18.71 -1.82 -2.92
N ARG A 366 20.00 -2.14 -3.00
CA ARG A 366 20.53 -3.42 -2.53
C ARG A 366 20.18 -3.65 -1.06
N ASP A 367 19.92 -4.91 -0.71
CA ASP A 367 19.71 -5.32 0.69
C ASP A 367 18.55 -4.54 1.33
N ASN A 368 17.37 -4.72 0.76
CA ASN A 368 16.10 -4.17 1.24
C ASN A 368 15.04 -5.28 1.28
N ARG A 369 13.79 -4.93 1.59
CA ARG A 369 12.67 -5.88 1.66
C ARG A 369 11.64 -5.64 0.55
N LEU A 370 12.09 -5.22 -0.63
CA LEU A 370 11.21 -4.91 -1.75
C LEU A 370 10.52 -6.18 -2.26
N PHE A 371 9.19 -6.12 -2.40
CA PHE A 371 8.38 -7.21 -2.96
C PHE A 371 8.11 -7.03 -4.45
N THR A 372 8.05 -5.79 -4.90
CA THR A 372 7.76 -5.38 -6.29
C THR A 372 8.44 -4.03 -6.55
N LEU A 373 8.55 -3.67 -7.82
CA LEU A 373 9.07 -2.38 -8.27
C LEU A 373 8.29 -1.96 -9.51
N GLU A 374 7.66 -0.78 -9.50
CA GLU A 374 6.88 -0.30 -10.63
C GLU A 374 7.80 0.17 -11.77
N VAL A 375 7.59 -0.40 -12.95
CA VAL A 375 8.40 -0.10 -14.15
C VAL A 375 8.17 1.31 -14.67
N ASP A 376 6.97 1.86 -14.48
CA ASP A 376 6.57 3.16 -15.04
C ASP A 376 7.48 4.29 -14.52
N ILE A 377 7.94 4.17 -13.27
CA ILE A 377 8.85 5.13 -12.65
C ILE A 377 10.25 5.00 -13.25
N LEU A 378 10.75 3.78 -13.41
CA LEU A 378 12.06 3.53 -14.04
C LEU A 378 12.08 4.00 -15.50
N GLN A 379 10.94 3.92 -16.20
CA GLN A 379 10.81 4.40 -17.58
C GLN A 379 10.73 5.93 -17.67
N LYS A 380 10.16 6.58 -16.65
CA LYS A 380 10.13 8.04 -16.56
C LYS A 380 11.56 8.61 -16.41
N ASN A 381 12.42 7.91 -15.68
CA ASN A 381 13.83 8.26 -15.51
C ASN A 381 14.68 7.89 -16.74
N THR A 382 14.66 8.75 -17.76
CA THR A 382 15.39 8.51 -19.02
C THR A 382 16.90 8.44 -18.87
N ASP A 383 17.45 9.05 -17.82
CA ASP A 383 18.89 9.18 -17.58
C ASP A 383 19.44 8.11 -16.62
N LEU A 384 18.59 7.20 -16.11
CA LEU A 384 19.02 6.15 -15.19
C LEU A 384 19.96 5.17 -15.89
N ARG A 385 21.19 5.03 -15.36
CA ARG A 385 22.25 4.17 -15.92
C ARG A 385 22.62 3.01 -15.01
N TYR A 386 22.50 3.22 -13.70
CA TYR A 386 22.81 2.23 -12.68
C TYR A 386 21.58 1.94 -11.82
N LEU A 387 21.23 0.67 -11.72
CA LEU A 387 20.18 0.18 -10.82
C LEU A 387 20.68 -1.06 -10.10
N ASN A 388 20.71 -1.03 -8.77
CA ASN A 388 21.01 -2.21 -7.97
C ASN A 388 19.82 -2.61 -7.12
N VAL A 389 19.26 -3.79 -7.38
CA VAL A 389 18.14 -4.38 -6.64
C VAL A 389 18.51 -5.72 -6.01
N GLU A 390 19.80 -6.04 -5.87
CA GLU A 390 20.27 -7.29 -5.27
C GLU A 390 19.79 -7.45 -3.82
N ALA A 391 19.67 -8.71 -3.37
CA ALA A 391 19.29 -9.05 -2.00
C ALA A 391 17.94 -8.42 -1.57
N ASN A 392 16.93 -8.48 -2.45
CA ASN A 392 15.55 -8.09 -2.12
C ASN A 392 14.62 -9.32 -2.07
N GLN A 393 13.41 -9.13 -1.55
CA GLN A 393 12.43 -10.20 -1.32
C GLN A 393 11.31 -10.22 -2.38
N PHE A 394 11.67 -10.12 -3.65
CA PHE A 394 10.68 -10.03 -4.74
C PHE A 394 9.67 -11.18 -4.69
N PHE A 395 8.39 -10.82 -4.68
CA PHE A 395 7.26 -11.74 -4.65
C PHE A 395 6.68 -11.86 -6.05
N CYS A 396 7.03 -12.94 -6.76
CA CYS A 396 6.76 -13.11 -8.17
C CYS A 396 5.27 -13.33 -8.44
N SER A 397 4.60 -12.20 -8.65
CA SER A 397 3.19 -12.04 -8.93
C SER A 397 2.99 -11.36 -10.30
N CYS A 398 1.75 -11.21 -10.73
CA CYS A 398 1.45 -10.52 -11.98
C CYS A 398 1.93 -9.06 -12.02
N GLU A 399 2.05 -8.40 -10.87
CA GLU A 399 2.61 -7.06 -10.78
C GLU A 399 4.13 -7.07 -11.07
N THR A 400 4.86 -7.94 -10.39
CA THR A 400 6.31 -8.16 -10.58
C THR A 400 6.65 -8.71 -11.96
N SER A 401 5.70 -9.33 -12.66
CA SER A 401 5.89 -9.83 -14.03
C SER A 401 6.27 -8.72 -15.00
N ARG A 402 5.78 -7.49 -14.79
CA ARG A 402 6.14 -6.32 -15.60
C ARG A 402 7.61 -5.97 -15.41
N PHE A 403 8.07 -5.92 -14.17
CA PHE A 403 9.47 -5.67 -13.85
C PHE A 403 10.37 -6.78 -14.39
N SER A 404 9.95 -8.03 -14.26
CA SER A 404 10.67 -9.19 -14.80
C SER A 404 10.80 -9.11 -16.34
N ALA A 405 9.72 -8.71 -17.03
CA ALA A 405 9.73 -8.46 -18.47
C ALA A 405 10.63 -7.26 -18.86
N TRP A 406 10.62 -6.21 -18.03
CA TRP A 406 11.49 -5.06 -18.22
C TRP A 406 12.98 -5.43 -18.12
N ILE A 407 13.38 -6.22 -17.11
CA ILE A 407 14.75 -6.75 -16.97
C ILE A 407 15.16 -7.55 -18.21
N ARG A 408 14.29 -8.46 -18.71
CA ARG A 408 14.58 -9.25 -19.92
C ARG A 408 14.80 -8.39 -21.16
N ASN A 409 14.01 -7.32 -21.32
CA ASN A 409 14.08 -6.47 -22.50
C ASN A 409 15.23 -5.45 -22.46
N HIS A 410 15.73 -5.09 -21.27
CA HIS A 410 16.72 -4.01 -21.10
C HIS A 410 18.13 -4.49 -20.73
N THR A 411 18.33 -5.80 -20.53
CA THR A 411 19.65 -6.39 -20.19
C THR A 411 20.72 -6.20 -21.26
N THR A 412 20.35 -5.94 -22.52
CA THR A 412 21.31 -5.59 -23.59
C THR A 412 21.60 -4.10 -23.72
N ARG A 413 20.80 -3.23 -23.07
CA ARG A 413 20.90 -1.76 -23.16
C ARG A 413 21.38 -1.09 -21.86
N TRP A 414 21.27 -1.76 -20.72
CA TRP A 414 21.63 -1.26 -19.38
C TRP A 414 22.84 -2.03 -18.83
N PRO A 415 24.07 -1.51 -18.98
CA PRO A 415 25.29 -2.26 -18.64
C PRO A 415 25.48 -2.55 -17.14
N GLU A 416 24.79 -1.80 -16.27
CA GLU A 416 25.07 -1.80 -14.82
C GLU A 416 23.87 -2.22 -13.95
N LEU A 417 22.88 -2.92 -14.52
CA LEU A 417 21.82 -3.54 -13.70
C LEU A 417 22.39 -4.66 -12.82
N ARG A 418 22.20 -4.55 -11.51
CA ARG A 418 22.56 -5.57 -10.52
C ARG A 418 21.30 -6.17 -9.91
N GLY A 419 21.25 -7.51 -9.78
CA GLY A 419 20.13 -8.23 -9.20
C GLY A 419 19.20 -8.94 -10.16
N GLU A 420 19.52 -9.01 -11.46
CA GLU A 420 18.76 -9.79 -12.45
C GLU A 420 18.68 -11.30 -12.13
N ASN A 421 19.73 -11.84 -11.53
CA ASN A 421 19.89 -13.28 -11.27
C ASN A 421 19.40 -13.70 -9.88
N GLN A 422 18.84 -12.77 -9.09
CA GLN A 422 18.26 -13.11 -7.79
C GLN A 422 16.98 -13.93 -7.96
N THR A 423 16.61 -14.68 -6.93
CA THR A 423 15.45 -15.58 -6.98
C THR A 423 14.23 -14.98 -6.29
N CYS A 424 13.04 -15.29 -6.80
CA CYS A 424 11.78 -14.96 -6.16
C CYS A 424 11.69 -15.60 -4.77
N SER A 425 11.25 -14.84 -3.77
CA SER A 425 11.06 -15.31 -2.40
C SER A 425 9.73 -16.07 -2.19
N GLY A 426 8.73 -15.74 -3.00
CA GLY A 426 7.43 -16.39 -3.03
C GLY A 426 6.62 -16.00 -4.27
N PRO A 427 5.39 -16.53 -4.45
CA PRO A 427 4.76 -17.60 -3.66
C PRO A 427 5.49 -18.95 -3.79
N ILE A 428 5.11 -19.98 -3.02
CA ILE A 428 5.81 -21.28 -2.96
C ILE A 428 6.03 -21.89 -4.35
N GLU A 429 5.07 -21.73 -5.26
CA GLU A 429 5.12 -22.22 -6.65
C GLU A 429 6.28 -21.65 -7.47
N PHE A 430 6.63 -20.38 -7.21
CA PHE A 430 7.69 -19.66 -7.93
C PHE A 430 8.90 -19.40 -7.03
N ARG A 431 8.96 -19.98 -5.83
CA ARG A 431 10.14 -19.87 -4.98
C ARG A 431 11.35 -20.46 -5.71
N ASN A 432 12.48 -19.77 -5.69
CA ASN A 432 13.72 -20.12 -6.41
C ASN A 432 13.71 -19.92 -7.94
N THR A 433 12.63 -19.41 -8.55
CA THR A 433 12.74 -18.97 -9.95
C THR A 433 13.53 -17.67 -10.02
N ARG A 434 14.46 -17.56 -10.99
CA ARG A 434 15.19 -16.31 -11.21
C ARG A 434 14.22 -15.21 -11.62
N LEU A 435 14.40 -14.02 -11.05
CA LEU A 435 13.52 -12.87 -11.29
C LEU A 435 13.44 -12.52 -12.78
N ARG A 436 14.58 -12.50 -13.48
CA ARG A 436 14.61 -12.30 -14.94
C ARG A 436 13.78 -13.33 -15.70
N ASP A 437 13.78 -14.57 -15.26
CA ASP A 437 13.16 -15.68 -15.98
C ASP A 437 11.65 -15.83 -15.65
N PHE A 438 11.13 -15.05 -14.70
CA PHE A 438 9.72 -15.08 -14.33
C PHE A 438 8.83 -14.47 -15.42
N ALA A 439 8.06 -15.31 -16.12
CA ALA A 439 7.15 -14.95 -17.19
C ALA A 439 5.84 -15.74 -17.07
N PRO A 440 4.88 -15.28 -16.25
CA PRO A 440 3.59 -15.95 -16.13
C PRO A 440 2.77 -15.83 -17.43
N ASN A 441 1.87 -16.78 -17.65
CA ASN A 441 0.97 -16.74 -18.81
C ASN A 441 0.01 -15.56 -18.70
N TRP A 442 -0.40 -14.98 -19.83
CA TRP A 442 -1.35 -13.85 -19.83
C TRP A 442 -2.69 -14.21 -19.16
N ILE A 443 -3.11 -15.48 -19.24
CA ILE A 443 -4.32 -16.00 -18.60
C ILE A 443 -4.22 -15.95 -17.08
N THR A 444 -3.06 -16.26 -16.50
CA THR A 444 -2.86 -16.20 -15.03
C THR A 444 -2.95 -14.79 -14.48
N CYS A 445 -2.67 -13.77 -15.31
CA CYS A 445 -2.65 -12.37 -14.89
C CYS A 445 -3.85 -11.54 -15.35
N ASN A 446 -4.71 -12.10 -16.19
CA ASN A 446 -5.87 -11.41 -16.73
C ASN A 446 -7.15 -12.22 -16.45
N MET A 447 -7.90 -11.83 -15.40
CA MET A 447 -9.17 -12.47 -15.03
C MET A 447 -10.34 -12.08 -15.92
N THR A 448 -10.20 -11.01 -16.71
CA THR A 448 -11.26 -10.49 -17.60
C THR A 448 -11.83 -11.55 -18.56
N PRO A 449 -11.04 -12.34 -19.31
CA PRO A 449 -11.57 -13.42 -20.15
C PRO A 449 -12.37 -14.46 -19.36
N PHE A 450 -11.93 -14.83 -18.15
CA PHE A 450 -12.65 -15.78 -17.30
C PHE A 450 -14.01 -15.23 -16.86
N VAL A 451 -14.07 -13.94 -16.49
CA VAL A 451 -15.32 -13.25 -16.14
C VAL A 451 -16.28 -13.23 -17.33
N PHE A 452 -15.82 -12.92 -18.55
CA PHE A 452 -16.67 -12.95 -19.75
C PHE A 452 -17.21 -14.35 -20.06
N VAL A 453 -16.40 -15.39 -19.87
CA VAL A 453 -16.84 -16.79 -20.04
C VAL A 453 -17.93 -17.14 -19.02
N CYS A 454 -17.77 -16.75 -17.75
CA CYS A 454 -18.77 -16.98 -16.71
C CYS A 454 -20.09 -16.24 -16.98
N ILE A 455 -20.01 -14.97 -17.41
CA ILE A 455 -21.19 -14.18 -17.78
C ILE A 455 -21.88 -14.82 -18.99
N GLY A 456 -21.13 -15.20 -20.02
CA GLY A 456 -21.66 -15.86 -21.21
C GLY A 456 -22.37 -17.17 -20.89
N ALA A 457 -21.76 -18.01 -20.04
CA ALA A 457 -22.38 -19.24 -19.55
C ALA A 457 -23.66 -18.96 -18.74
N GLY A 458 -23.65 -17.93 -17.87
CA GLY A 458 -24.83 -17.52 -17.12
C GLY A 458 -25.98 -17.05 -18.02
N VAL A 459 -25.70 -16.22 -19.02
CA VAL A 459 -26.69 -15.78 -20.01
C VAL A 459 -27.23 -16.95 -20.83
N LEU A 460 -26.37 -17.90 -21.22
CA LEU A 460 -26.80 -19.12 -21.91
C LEU A 460 -27.75 -19.95 -21.04
N VAL A 461 -27.45 -20.14 -19.76
CA VAL A 461 -28.33 -20.86 -18.83
C VAL A 461 -29.66 -20.12 -18.64
N VAL A 462 -29.64 -18.79 -18.48
CA VAL A 462 -30.88 -18.01 -18.30
C VAL A 462 -31.73 -18.03 -19.57
N THR A 463 -31.13 -17.88 -20.75
CA THR A 463 -31.86 -17.88 -22.03
C THR A 463 -32.42 -19.26 -22.37
N THR A 464 -31.69 -20.34 -22.07
CA THR A 464 -32.19 -21.71 -22.23
C THR A 464 -33.32 -22.00 -21.25
N LEU A 465 -33.18 -21.64 -19.96
CA LEU A 465 -34.27 -21.75 -18.98
C LEU A 465 -35.48 -20.92 -19.37
N ALA A 466 -35.30 -19.68 -19.82
CA ALA A 466 -36.39 -18.83 -20.30
C ALA A 466 -37.09 -19.41 -21.53
N SER A 467 -36.33 -19.99 -22.47
CA SER A 467 -36.88 -20.66 -23.65
C SER A 467 -37.67 -21.92 -23.26
N ILE A 468 -37.15 -22.72 -22.33
CA ILE A 468 -37.85 -23.90 -21.76
C ILE A 468 -39.14 -23.46 -21.05
N MET A 469 -39.07 -22.42 -20.22
CA MET A 469 -40.24 -21.86 -19.53
C MET A 469 -41.27 -21.29 -20.51
N ALA A 470 -40.84 -20.63 -21.59
CA ALA A 470 -41.72 -20.09 -22.62
C ALA A 470 -42.38 -21.19 -23.46
N TYR A 471 -41.63 -22.26 -23.78
CA TYR A 471 -42.13 -23.44 -24.47
C TYR A 471 -43.19 -24.16 -23.63
N HIS A 472 -42.89 -24.42 -22.35
CA HIS A 472 -43.80 -25.08 -21.41
C HIS A 472 -44.77 -24.12 -20.69
N ARG A 473 -44.92 -22.86 -21.14
CA ARG A 473 -45.71 -21.85 -20.41
C ARG A 473 -47.15 -22.29 -20.13
N LEU A 474 -47.77 -23.00 -21.08
CA LEU A 474 -49.14 -23.51 -20.94
C LEU A 474 -49.20 -24.66 -19.95
N ASP A 475 -48.22 -25.58 -19.99
CA ASP A 475 -48.11 -26.70 -19.05
C ASP A 475 -47.79 -26.19 -17.65
N ILE A 476 -46.93 -25.19 -17.51
CA ILE A 476 -46.57 -24.54 -16.25
C ILE A 476 -47.80 -23.86 -15.66
N VAL A 477 -48.54 -23.07 -16.45
CA VAL A 477 -49.80 -22.44 -15.99
C VAL A 477 -50.85 -23.50 -15.63
N TYR A 478 -50.98 -24.56 -16.44
CA TYR A 478 -51.88 -25.67 -16.17
C TYR A 478 -51.51 -26.40 -14.87
N TRP A 479 -50.22 -26.71 -14.67
CA TRP A 479 -49.69 -27.29 -13.44
C TRP A 479 -49.83 -26.35 -12.25
N TRP A 480 -49.64 -25.04 -12.42
CA TRP A 480 -49.85 -24.05 -11.36
C TRP A 480 -51.32 -23.99 -10.98
N HIS A 481 -52.23 -24.09 -11.97
CA HIS A 481 -53.66 -24.17 -11.73
C HIS A 481 -54.05 -25.46 -11.01
N LEU A 482 -53.47 -26.60 -11.41
CA LEU A 482 -53.64 -27.90 -10.72
C LEU A 482 -53.01 -27.92 -9.32
N ARG A 483 -51.86 -27.26 -9.13
CA ARG A 483 -51.14 -27.18 -7.84
C ARG A 483 -51.80 -26.19 -6.90
N ARG A 484 -52.41 -25.10 -7.39
CA ARG A 484 -53.28 -24.21 -6.63
C ARG A 484 -54.56 -24.94 -6.19
N LEU A 485 -55.12 -25.78 -7.08
CA LEU A 485 -56.19 -26.71 -6.72
C LEU A 485 -55.71 -27.79 -5.71
N SER A 486 -54.46 -28.26 -5.80
CA SER A 486 -53.88 -29.24 -4.88
C SER A 486 -53.46 -28.64 -3.53
N GLY A 487 -53.07 -27.36 -3.49
CA GLY A 487 -52.66 -26.61 -2.30
C GLY A 487 -53.85 -26.24 -1.43
N SER A 488 -55.01 -25.99 -2.04
CA SER A 488 -56.29 -25.92 -1.31
C SER A 488 -56.81 -27.32 -0.93
N ARG A 489 -56.42 -28.38 -1.66
CA ARG A 489 -56.83 -29.77 -1.35
C ARG A 489 -56.05 -30.45 -0.24
N ARG A 490 -54.85 -29.99 0.17
CA ARG A 490 -54.12 -30.62 1.28
C ARG A 490 -54.78 -30.37 2.64
N SER A 491 -55.65 -29.37 2.75
CA SER A 491 -56.44 -29.06 3.95
C SER A 491 -57.93 -29.39 3.83
N TYR A 492 -58.39 -29.93 2.70
CA TYR A 492 -59.81 -30.27 2.48
C TYR A 492 -60.05 -31.73 2.05
N ILE A 493 -58.99 -32.52 1.83
CA ILE A 493 -59.10 -33.98 1.69
C ILE A 493 -58.58 -34.62 2.98
N ARG A 494 -59.31 -34.33 4.06
CA ARG A 494 -59.44 -35.20 5.22
C ARG A 494 -60.90 -35.14 5.70
N CYS A 495 -61.83 -35.52 4.83
CA CYS A 495 -63.08 -36.09 5.28
C CYS A 495 -62.77 -37.57 5.51
N HIS A 496 -62.34 -37.95 6.71
CA HIS A 496 -63.28 -38.25 7.79
C HIS A 496 -64.30 -39.27 7.26
N GLU A 497 -63.86 -40.53 7.33
CA GLU A 497 -64.77 -41.63 7.64
C GLU A 497 -65.72 -41.19 8.76
N ASN A 498 -66.99 -41.55 8.60
CA ASN A 498 -68.13 -41.42 9.53
C ASN A 498 -69.09 -40.24 9.29
N GLN A 499 -70.25 -40.60 8.72
CA GLN A 499 -71.55 -39.91 8.76
C GLN A 499 -71.55 -38.39 8.49
N ALA A 500 -71.69 -37.99 7.22
CA ALA A 500 -72.10 -36.63 6.88
C ALA A 500 -73.54 -36.39 7.39
N GLN A 501 -73.66 -35.64 8.48
CA GLN A 501 -74.93 -35.15 8.99
C GLN A 501 -75.36 -33.93 8.17
N TYR A 502 -76.28 -34.12 7.21
CA TYR A 502 -76.82 -33.00 6.44
C TYR A 502 -77.62 -32.05 7.33
N GLU A 503 -77.29 -30.76 7.30
CA GLU A 503 -77.94 -29.71 8.10
C GLU A 503 -79.26 -29.24 7.48
N TYR A 504 -79.38 -29.35 6.14
CA TYR A 504 -80.55 -28.91 5.37
C TYR A 504 -81.01 -29.99 4.38
N ASP A 505 -82.31 -30.01 4.09
CA ASP A 505 -82.91 -30.88 3.08
C ASP A 505 -82.66 -30.36 1.66
N ALA A 506 -82.62 -29.04 1.49
CA ALA A 506 -82.32 -28.42 0.21
C ALA A 506 -81.60 -27.08 0.35
N PHE A 507 -80.65 -26.80 -0.55
CA PHE A 507 -80.10 -25.47 -0.79
C PHE A 507 -80.83 -24.82 -1.97
N VAL A 508 -81.28 -23.57 -1.84
CA VAL A 508 -81.95 -22.85 -2.92
C VAL A 508 -81.06 -21.76 -3.50
N ALA A 509 -80.78 -21.91 -4.79
CA ALA A 509 -80.04 -20.97 -5.61
C ALA A 509 -81.02 -20.08 -6.39
N TYR A 510 -81.01 -18.78 -6.12
CA TYR A 510 -81.86 -17.78 -6.78
C TYR A 510 -81.10 -16.46 -6.92
N ALA A 511 -81.58 -15.58 -7.81
CA ALA A 511 -81.07 -14.22 -7.91
C ALA A 511 -81.78 -13.33 -6.90
N GLY A 512 -81.08 -12.35 -6.30
CA GLY A 512 -81.66 -11.46 -5.28
C GLY A 512 -82.96 -10.76 -5.70
N SER A 513 -83.15 -10.48 -7.00
CA SER A 513 -84.42 -9.94 -7.53
C SER A 513 -85.62 -10.89 -7.41
N SER A 514 -85.39 -12.18 -7.20
CA SER A 514 -86.43 -13.21 -7.02
C SER A 514 -86.69 -13.51 -5.54
N GLU A 515 -85.99 -12.85 -4.62
CA GLU A 515 -86.07 -13.10 -3.17
C GLU A 515 -87.48 -12.93 -2.62
N GLU A 516 -88.23 -11.94 -3.10
CA GLU A 516 -89.60 -11.70 -2.66
C GLU A 516 -90.50 -12.92 -2.91
N TRP A 517 -90.37 -13.56 -4.08
CA TRP A 517 -91.12 -14.79 -4.40
C TRP A 517 -90.66 -15.96 -3.51
N ILE A 518 -89.36 -16.05 -3.20
CA ILE A 518 -88.83 -17.09 -2.31
C ILE A 518 -89.44 -16.97 -0.92
N VAL A 519 -89.39 -15.78 -0.32
CA VAL A 519 -89.82 -15.58 1.05
C VAL A 519 -91.34 -15.65 1.18
N ARG A 520 -92.09 -15.07 0.23
CA ARG A 520 -93.56 -14.97 0.33
C ARG A 520 -94.31 -16.19 -0.22
N GLN A 521 -93.76 -16.87 -1.22
CA GLN A 521 -94.45 -17.97 -1.90
C GLN A 521 -93.75 -19.30 -1.65
N PHE A 522 -92.44 -19.39 -1.83
CA PHE A 522 -91.72 -20.66 -1.77
C PHE A 522 -91.57 -21.22 -0.35
N LEU A 523 -91.01 -20.45 0.59
CA LEU A 523 -90.75 -20.93 1.95
C LEU A 523 -92.03 -21.38 2.69
N PRO A 524 -93.16 -20.66 2.67
CA PRO A 524 -94.36 -21.08 3.39
C PRO A 524 -94.92 -22.42 2.88
N HIS A 525 -94.79 -22.68 1.57
CA HIS A 525 -95.27 -23.92 0.96
C HIS A 525 -94.31 -25.10 1.18
N VAL A 526 -93.01 -24.86 1.35
CA VAL A 526 -91.98 -25.91 1.45
C VAL A 526 -91.57 -26.22 2.89
N GLU A 527 -91.38 -25.21 3.74
CA GLU A 527 -91.06 -25.38 5.17
C GLU A 527 -92.33 -25.64 6.01
N GLY A 528 -93.52 -25.35 5.45
CA GLY A 528 -94.82 -25.55 6.08
C GLY A 528 -95.17 -24.46 7.10
N GLN A 529 -96.46 -24.18 7.27
CA GLN A 529 -96.94 -23.32 8.37
C GLN A 529 -96.81 -24.09 9.68
N GLY A 530 -95.71 -23.90 10.39
CA GLY A 530 -95.51 -24.42 11.73
C GLY A 530 -96.48 -23.81 12.72
N ARG A 531 -97.66 -24.41 12.89
CA ARG A 531 -98.40 -24.55 14.16
C ARG A 531 -99.66 -25.40 14.00
N SER A 532 -99.58 -26.60 14.56
CA SER A 532 -100.73 -27.37 15.03
C SER A 532 -101.31 -26.70 16.29
N THR A 533 -102.59 -26.37 16.28
CA THR A 533 -103.55 -26.75 17.34
C THR A 533 -104.95 -26.77 16.70
N ASP A 534 -105.49 -27.99 16.54
CA ASP A 534 -106.91 -28.41 16.56
C ASP A 534 -107.97 -27.62 15.74
N ARG A 535 -108.88 -28.20 14.93
CA ARG A 535 -109.32 -29.57 14.59
C ARG A 535 -110.06 -29.48 13.25
N GLY A 536 -109.81 -30.40 12.31
CA GLY A 536 -110.68 -30.54 11.13
C GLY A 536 -110.05 -31.26 9.95
N GLN A 537 -110.21 -32.58 9.92
CA GLN A 537 -110.25 -33.48 8.76
C GLN A 537 -109.55 -33.02 7.45
N GLY A 538 -108.35 -33.56 7.21
CA GLY A 538 -107.72 -33.58 5.89
C GLY A 538 -106.57 -34.58 5.85
N LYS A 539 -106.76 -35.71 5.18
CA LYS A 539 -105.71 -36.70 4.90
C LYS A 539 -104.68 -36.10 3.94
N GLY A 540 -103.45 -35.92 4.40
CA GLY A 540 -102.28 -35.67 3.56
C GLY A 540 -101.07 -35.36 4.44
N GLN A 541 -100.01 -36.17 4.33
CA GLN A 541 -98.72 -35.90 4.97
C GLN A 541 -98.20 -34.53 4.53
N ASP A 542 -98.29 -33.51 5.37
CA ASP A 542 -97.54 -32.28 5.17
C ASP A 542 -96.10 -32.52 5.62
N ILE A 543 -95.29 -33.00 4.67
CA ILE A 543 -93.84 -33.07 4.84
C ILE A 543 -93.31 -31.63 4.75
N SER A 544 -92.71 -31.17 5.85
CA SER A 544 -91.90 -29.95 5.88
C SER A 544 -90.45 -30.28 5.56
N PHE A 545 -89.79 -29.39 4.82
CA PHE A 545 -88.37 -29.51 4.49
C PHE A 545 -87.62 -28.33 5.08
N LYS A 546 -86.43 -28.57 5.65
CA LYS A 546 -85.55 -27.49 6.13
C LYS A 546 -84.70 -26.98 4.97
N VAL A 547 -84.89 -25.73 4.56
CA VAL A 547 -84.26 -25.18 3.36
C VAL A 547 -83.19 -24.14 3.72
N CYS A 548 -82.09 -24.11 2.99
CA CYS A 548 -81.05 -23.08 3.13
C CYS A 548 -81.21 -22.01 2.04
N ILE A 549 -81.26 -20.73 2.43
CA ILE A 549 -81.30 -19.57 1.51
C ILE A 549 -80.21 -18.55 1.85
N HIS A 550 -79.71 -17.85 0.84
CA HIS A 550 -78.56 -16.96 1.02
C HIS A 550 -78.83 -15.75 1.93
N SER A 551 -80.07 -15.24 2.00
CA SER A 551 -80.38 -14.06 2.82
C SER A 551 -80.61 -14.36 4.30
N ARG A 552 -80.77 -15.64 4.67
CA ARG A 552 -80.97 -16.08 6.05
C ARG A 552 -79.77 -16.82 6.62
N ASP A 553 -79.16 -17.69 5.81
CA ASP A 553 -78.25 -18.73 6.31
C ASP A 553 -76.77 -18.48 6.00
N PHE A 554 -76.42 -17.40 5.28
CA PHE A 554 -75.02 -17.07 4.96
C PHE A 554 -74.36 -16.28 6.10
N LEU A 555 -73.10 -16.59 6.38
CA LEU A 555 -72.32 -15.92 7.41
C LEU A 555 -71.76 -14.59 6.87
N PRO A 556 -72.08 -13.44 7.49
CA PRO A 556 -71.54 -12.15 7.08
C PRO A 556 -70.02 -12.10 7.27
N GLY A 557 -69.29 -11.63 6.26
CA GLY A 557 -67.83 -11.46 6.30
C GLY A 557 -67.02 -12.54 5.58
N GLU A 558 -67.64 -13.68 5.24
CA GLU A 558 -67.04 -14.73 4.42
C GLU A 558 -67.26 -14.51 2.91
N TYR A 559 -66.39 -15.07 2.07
CA TYR A 559 -66.58 -15.00 0.62
C TYR A 559 -67.87 -15.69 0.22
N ILE A 560 -68.67 -15.03 -0.63
CA ILE A 560 -70.00 -15.54 -1.02
C ILE A 560 -69.94 -16.91 -1.72
N ILE A 561 -68.84 -17.20 -2.42
CA ILE A 561 -68.63 -18.47 -3.10
C ILE A 561 -68.41 -19.62 -2.09
N ASP A 562 -67.65 -19.37 -1.03
CA ASP A 562 -67.38 -20.37 0.00
C ASP A 562 -68.65 -20.68 0.80
N ASN A 563 -69.44 -19.65 1.14
CA ASN A 563 -70.78 -19.81 1.71
C ASN A 563 -71.70 -20.68 0.82
N ILE A 564 -71.68 -20.48 -0.51
CA ILE A 564 -72.47 -21.28 -1.44
C ILE A 564 -72.00 -22.75 -1.44
N VAL A 565 -70.70 -22.99 -1.54
CA VAL A 565 -70.14 -24.35 -1.59
C VAL A 565 -70.44 -25.11 -0.29
N GLU A 566 -70.18 -24.50 0.86
CA GLU A 566 -70.38 -25.11 2.17
C GLU A 566 -71.87 -25.43 2.42
N LYS A 567 -72.77 -24.47 2.17
CA LYS A 567 -74.21 -24.68 2.35
C LYS A 567 -74.83 -25.63 1.32
N MET A 568 -74.25 -25.71 0.13
CA MET A 568 -74.62 -26.71 -0.88
C MET A 568 -74.13 -28.12 -0.49
N GLU A 569 -72.96 -28.24 0.13
CA GLU A 569 -72.44 -29.52 0.64
C GLU A 569 -73.23 -30.01 1.86
N ALA A 570 -73.63 -29.11 2.75
CA ALA A 570 -74.47 -29.38 3.91
C ALA A 570 -75.94 -29.70 3.58
N SER A 571 -76.33 -29.59 2.30
CA SER A 571 -77.69 -29.84 1.81
C SER A 571 -77.83 -31.14 1.02
N ARG A 572 -78.94 -31.86 1.20
CA ARG A 572 -79.22 -33.12 0.50
C ARG A 572 -79.57 -32.94 -0.98
N ALA A 573 -80.23 -31.83 -1.32
CA ALA A 573 -80.61 -31.46 -2.68
C ALA A 573 -80.29 -29.99 -2.97
N THR A 574 -80.25 -29.63 -4.26
CA THR A 574 -80.10 -28.25 -4.69
C THR A 574 -81.24 -27.86 -5.61
N ILE A 575 -81.88 -26.73 -5.34
CA ILE A 575 -83.00 -26.19 -6.09
C ILE A 575 -82.53 -24.93 -6.80
N LEU A 576 -82.53 -24.95 -8.12
CA LEU A 576 -82.11 -23.83 -8.95
C LEU A 576 -83.32 -23.10 -9.50
N ILE A 577 -83.46 -21.81 -9.18
CA ILE A 577 -84.61 -20.99 -9.56
C ILE A 577 -84.18 -20.03 -10.67
N ILE A 578 -84.76 -20.25 -11.85
CA ILE A 578 -84.39 -19.56 -13.09
C ILE A 578 -85.49 -18.55 -13.45
N SER A 579 -85.07 -17.29 -13.57
CA SER A 579 -85.83 -16.16 -14.10
C SER A 579 -84.99 -15.40 -15.15
N HIS A 580 -85.60 -14.50 -15.92
CA HIS A 580 -84.89 -13.61 -16.84
C HIS A 580 -83.85 -12.75 -16.09
N ASN A 581 -84.14 -12.35 -14.86
CA ASN A 581 -83.19 -11.61 -14.02
C ASN A 581 -82.07 -12.51 -13.50
N PHE A 582 -82.34 -13.79 -13.23
CA PHE A 582 -81.30 -14.76 -12.89
C PHE A 582 -80.25 -14.86 -14.00
N LEU A 583 -80.69 -14.94 -15.27
CA LEU A 583 -79.81 -15.01 -16.44
C LEU A 583 -78.98 -13.72 -16.68
N LYS A 584 -79.38 -12.59 -16.11
CA LYS A 584 -78.67 -11.30 -16.23
C LYS A 584 -77.81 -10.96 -15.00
N SER A 585 -77.99 -11.69 -13.90
CA SER A 585 -77.32 -11.43 -12.62
C SER A 585 -75.84 -11.82 -12.66
N ASP A 586 -75.06 -11.28 -11.72
CA ASP A 586 -73.65 -11.67 -11.53
C ASP A 586 -73.50 -13.17 -11.19
N TRP A 587 -74.57 -13.80 -10.70
CA TRP A 587 -74.68 -15.25 -10.51
C TRP A 587 -74.61 -16.04 -11.85
N CYS A 588 -74.81 -15.37 -12.99
CA CYS A 588 -74.75 -15.93 -14.33
C CYS A 588 -73.59 -15.37 -15.19
N LYS A 589 -72.62 -14.63 -14.60
CA LYS A 589 -71.46 -14.10 -15.36
C LYS A 589 -70.33 -15.13 -15.50
N TYR A 590 -69.71 -15.08 -16.68
CA TYR A 590 -68.82 -16.07 -17.33
C TYR A 590 -67.57 -16.54 -16.53
N GLU A 591 -67.19 -15.90 -15.42
CA GLU A 591 -66.09 -16.36 -14.55
C GLU A 591 -66.52 -17.38 -13.47
N VAL A 592 -67.83 -17.63 -13.35
CA VAL A 592 -68.41 -18.57 -12.37
C VAL A 592 -68.77 -19.94 -12.99
N ASP A 593 -68.74 -20.04 -14.33
CA ASP A 593 -69.27 -21.17 -15.10
C ASP A 593 -68.50 -22.48 -14.91
N ILE A 594 -67.18 -22.48 -14.73
CA ILE A 594 -66.41 -23.74 -14.70
C ILE A 594 -66.59 -24.46 -13.36
N THR A 595 -66.58 -23.72 -12.25
CA THR A 595 -66.69 -24.30 -10.90
C THR A 595 -68.12 -24.72 -10.61
N GLN A 596 -69.11 -23.88 -10.93
CA GLN A 596 -70.53 -24.22 -10.70
C GLN A 596 -71.03 -25.29 -11.67
N ALA A 597 -70.67 -25.24 -12.96
CA ALA A 597 -71.07 -26.31 -13.89
C ALA A 597 -70.42 -27.64 -13.54
N LYS A 598 -69.20 -27.66 -12.98
CA LYS A 598 -68.56 -28.90 -12.51
C LYS A 598 -69.23 -29.45 -11.26
N VAL A 599 -69.54 -28.62 -10.26
CA VAL A 599 -70.24 -29.03 -9.03
C VAL A 599 -71.68 -29.50 -9.32
N LEU A 600 -72.43 -28.77 -10.17
CA LEU A 600 -73.75 -29.17 -10.64
C LEU A 600 -73.70 -30.42 -11.55
N ARG A 601 -72.57 -30.66 -12.25
CA ARG A 601 -72.36 -31.85 -13.07
C ARG A 601 -72.02 -33.08 -12.23
N GLU A 602 -71.26 -32.92 -11.15
CA GLU A 602 -70.91 -33.99 -10.21
C GLU A 602 -72.11 -34.39 -9.33
N ARG A 603 -73.02 -33.45 -8.99
CA ARG A 603 -74.28 -33.72 -8.25
C ARG A 603 -75.56 -33.71 -9.10
N ARG A 604 -75.49 -34.12 -10.38
CA ARG A 604 -76.67 -34.19 -11.29
C ARG A 604 -77.87 -34.94 -10.72
N GLY A 605 -77.62 -35.94 -9.87
CA GLY A 605 -78.65 -36.76 -9.23
C GLY A 605 -79.46 -36.05 -8.14
N ALA A 606 -79.05 -34.86 -7.68
CA ALA A 606 -79.65 -34.12 -6.56
C ALA A 606 -80.16 -32.71 -6.93
N LEU A 607 -80.15 -32.36 -8.22
CA LEU A 607 -80.56 -31.05 -8.74
C LEU A 607 -82.04 -31.03 -9.14
N ILE A 608 -82.77 -29.99 -8.72
CA ILE A 608 -84.14 -29.66 -9.14
C ILE A 608 -84.12 -28.27 -9.75
N VAL A 609 -84.67 -28.12 -10.96
CA VAL A 609 -84.69 -26.82 -11.65
C VAL A 609 -86.11 -26.29 -11.71
N VAL A 610 -86.32 -25.04 -11.31
CA VAL A 610 -87.62 -24.36 -11.32
C VAL A 610 -87.52 -23.12 -12.21
N PHE A 611 -88.39 -23.00 -13.21
CA PHE A 611 -88.52 -21.81 -14.04
C PHE A 611 -89.70 -20.98 -13.54
N LEU A 612 -89.46 -19.71 -13.17
CA LEU A 612 -90.52 -18.81 -12.71
C LEU A 612 -91.37 -18.25 -13.85
N GLU A 613 -90.83 -18.28 -15.07
CA GLU A 613 -91.43 -17.70 -16.26
C GLU A 613 -90.96 -18.45 -17.51
N GLN A 614 -91.70 -18.31 -18.61
CA GLN A 614 -91.33 -18.92 -19.87
C GLN A 614 -90.19 -18.12 -20.52
N ILE A 615 -88.99 -18.70 -20.51
CA ILE A 615 -87.80 -18.09 -21.11
C ILE A 615 -87.58 -18.67 -22.52
N PRO A 616 -87.49 -17.83 -23.57
CA PRO A 616 -87.22 -18.28 -24.93
C PRO A 616 -85.90 -19.05 -25.04
N TYR A 617 -85.91 -20.17 -25.78
CA TYR A 617 -84.75 -21.07 -25.91
C TYR A 617 -83.46 -20.39 -26.40
N LYS A 618 -83.57 -19.30 -27.16
CA LYS A 618 -82.43 -18.50 -27.65
C LYS A 618 -81.74 -17.67 -26.57
N GLN A 619 -82.44 -17.35 -25.48
CA GLN A 619 -81.90 -16.56 -24.37
C GLN A 619 -81.25 -17.44 -23.29
N LEU A 620 -81.41 -18.76 -23.36
CA LEU A 620 -80.79 -19.72 -22.45
C LEU A 620 -79.33 -20.00 -22.84
N PRO A 621 -78.37 -19.90 -21.91
CA PRO A 621 -76.98 -20.34 -22.10
C PRO A 621 -76.89 -21.80 -22.59
N LYS A 622 -75.83 -22.15 -23.34
CA LYS A 622 -75.63 -23.51 -23.91
C LYS A 622 -75.72 -24.60 -22.83
N THR A 623 -75.17 -24.36 -21.64
CA THR A 623 -75.20 -25.28 -20.49
C THR A 623 -76.62 -25.56 -20.00
N LEU A 624 -77.45 -24.53 -19.83
CA LEU A 624 -78.85 -24.67 -19.40
C LEU A 624 -79.74 -25.28 -20.50
N ARG A 625 -79.44 -25.01 -21.77
CA ARG A 625 -80.08 -25.69 -22.92
C ARG A 625 -79.82 -27.19 -22.93
N LEU A 626 -78.60 -27.61 -22.61
CA LEU A 626 -78.21 -29.02 -22.47
C LEU A 626 -78.86 -29.68 -21.24
N MET A 627 -78.97 -28.95 -20.13
CA MET A 627 -79.61 -29.42 -18.90
C MET A 627 -81.14 -29.56 -19.03
N LYS A 628 -81.82 -28.61 -19.69
CA LYS A 628 -83.28 -28.69 -19.94
C LYS A 628 -83.70 -29.97 -20.69
N ARG A 629 -82.77 -30.57 -21.44
CA ARG A 629 -83.00 -31.83 -22.17
C ARG A 629 -82.87 -33.09 -21.30
N HIS A 630 -82.19 -33.04 -20.15
CA HIS A 630 -81.82 -34.22 -19.36
C HIS A 630 -82.08 -34.12 -17.85
N VAL A 631 -82.59 -32.98 -17.35
CA VAL A 631 -82.91 -32.76 -15.92
C VAL A 631 -84.41 -32.49 -15.78
N THR A 632 -85.04 -33.11 -14.78
CA THR A 632 -86.44 -32.83 -14.42
C THR A 632 -86.55 -31.38 -13.95
N TYR A 633 -87.32 -30.58 -14.69
CA TYR A 633 -87.60 -29.19 -14.34
C TYR A 633 -89.09 -28.99 -14.05
N LEU A 634 -89.40 -27.97 -13.28
CA LEU A 634 -90.76 -27.53 -12.96
C LEU A 634 -90.96 -26.11 -13.48
N GLU A 635 -92.12 -25.83 -14.06
CA GLU A 635 -92.48 -24.49 -14.53
C GLU A 635 -93.55 -23.91 -13.63
N TRP A 636 -93.34 -22.69 -13.17
CA TRP A 636 -94.33 -21.94 -12.42
C TRP A 636 -95.46 -21.51 -13.36
N PRO A 637 -96.73 -21.81 -13.03
CA PRO A 637 -97.85 -21.46 -13.90
C PRO A 637 -98.05 -19.93 -13.92
N ALA A 638 -98.05 -19.35 -15.12
CA ALA A 638 -98.27 -17.93 -15.34
C ALA A 638 -99.72 -17.49 -15.02
N GLU A 639 -100.69 -18.40 -15.17
CA GLU A 639 -102.10 -18.17 -14.84
C GLU A 639 -102.35 -18.36 -13.34
N GLU A 640 -103.13 -17.48 -12.72
CA GLU A 640 -103.61 -17.58 -11.32
C GLU A 640 -104.70 -18.65 -11.14
N ASN A 641 -104.44 -19.85 -11.64
CA ASN A 641 -105.31 -21.00 -11.42
C ASN A 641 -104.83 -21.78 -10.18
N GLU A 642 -105.62 -21.77 -9.12
CA GLU A 642 -105.31 -22.45 -7.84
C GLU A 642 -105.02 -23.94 -8.02
N GLN A 643 -105.71 -24.63 -8.93
CA GLN A 643 -105.47 -26.07 -9.19
C GLN A 643 -104.09 -26.33 -9.80
N LYS A 644 -103.65 -25.49 -10.76
CA LYS A 644 -102.32 -25.61 -11.39
C LYS A 644 -101.20 -25.29 -10.40
N ARG A 645 -101.39 -24.28 -9.53
CA ARG A 645 -100.44 -23.93 -8.46
C ARG A 645 -100.34 -25.04 -7.40
N ALA A 646 -101.47 -25.63 -7.01
CA ALA A 646 -101.48 -26.79 -6.10
C ALA A 646 -100.76 -28.01 -6.71
N GLU A 647 -100.94 -28.26 -8.01
CA GLU A 647 -100.24 -29.33 -8.72
C GLU A 647 -98.72 -29.10 -8.79
N PHE A 648 -98.29 -27.85 -9.04
CA PHE A 648 -96.87 -27.46 -9.00
C PHE A 648 -96.24 -27.78 -7.64
N TRP A 649 -96.85 -27.34 -6.54
CA TRP A 649 -96.32 -27.57 -5.20
C TRP A 649 -96.26 -29.05 -4.84
N LYS A 650 -97.27 -29.83 -5.24
CA LYS A 650 -97.27 -31.29 -5.08
C LYS A 650 -96.10 -31.93 -5.84
N LYS A 651 -95.87 -31.54 -7.10
CA LYS A 651 -94.74 -32.04 -7.90
C LYS A 651 -93.39 -31.63 -7.32
N MET A 652 -93.30 -30.42 -6.76
CA MET A 652 -92.09 -29.91 -6.12
C MET A 652 -91.72 -30.71 -4.87
N LYS A 653 -92.65 -30.86 -3.93
CA LYS A 653 -92.43 -31.65 -2.70
C LYS A 653 -92.10 -33.11 -2.99
N LEU A 654 -92.79 -33.74 -3.95
CA LEU A 654 -92.51 -35.12 -4.35
C LEU A 654 -91.14 -35.28 -5.01
N SER A 655 -90.74 -34.31 -5.85
CA SER A 655 -89.42 -34.30 -6.48
C SER A 655 -88.32 -34.16 -5.43
N LEU A 656 -88.52 -33.31 -4.42
CA LEU A 656 -87.58 -33.12 -3.33
C LEU A 656 -87.47 -34.37 -2.44
N LEU A 657 -88.59 -34.96 -2.04
CA LEU A 657 -88.62 -36.20 -1.27
C LEU A 657 -87.90 -37.35 -1.98
N LYS A 658 -88.16 -37.53 -3.28
CA LYS A 658 -87.53 -38.58 -4.10
C LYS A 658 -86.02 -38.42 -4.16
N ARG A 659 -85.53 -37.18 -4.23
CA ARG A 659 -84.09 -36.87 -4.30
C ARG A 659 -83.40 -37.10 -2.95
N ILE A 660 -84.05 -36.73 -1.85
CA ILE A 660 -83.56 -36.99 -0.48
C ILE A 660 -83.49 -38.49 -0.17
N GLN A 661 -84.39 -39.31 -0.72
CA GLN A 661 -84.35 -40.76 -0.54
C GLN A 661 -83.27 -41.44 -1.42
N GLN A 662 -82.98 -40.90 -2.60
CA GLN A 662 -81.95 -41.44 -3.51
C GLN A 662 -80.52 -41.27 -3.00
N THR A 663 -80.24 -40.23 -2.20
CA THR A 663 -78.91 -40.01 -1.61
C THR A 663 -78.56 -41.00 -0.49
N HIS A 664 -79.51 -41.77 0.04
CA HIS A 664 -79.25 -42.80 1.06
C HIS A 664 -78.72 -44.15 0.52
N ASN A 665 -78.83 -44.44 -0.79
CA ASN A 665 -78.58 -45.77 -1.37
C ASN A 665 -77.33 -45.88 -2.27
N ILE A 666 -76.35 -44.97 -2.13
CA ILE A 666 -75.14 -44.97 -2.95
C ILE A 666 -73.94 -45.40 -2.08
N SER A 667 -73.64 -46.70 -2.06
CA SER A 667 -72.34 -47.25 -1.65
C SER A 667 -71.58 -47.73 -2.89
N TYR A 668 -70.35 -47.27 -3.09
CA TYR A 668 -69.50 -47.64 -4.23
C TYR A 668 -68.04 -47.92 -3.80
N PRO A 669 -67.28 -48.70 -4.60
CA PRO A 669 -66.21 -49.58 -4.15
C PRO A 669 -64.82 -48.95 -4.14
N SER A 670 -63.92 -49.55 -3.36
CA SER A 670 -62.49 -49.25 -3.24
C SER A 670 -61.69 -49.67 -4.49
N TYR A 671 -60.73 -48.84 -4.90
CA TYR A 671 -59.67 -49.18 -5.87
C TYR A 671 -58.31 -48.64 -5.39
N PRO A 672 -57.18 -49.25 -5.85
CA PRO A 672 -55.94 -49.36 -5.08
C PRO A 672 -54.88 -48.28 -5.38
N GLU A 673 -53.92 -48.19 -4.46
CA GLU A 673 -52.70 -47.40 -4.52
C GLU A 673 -51.81 -47.76 -5.72
N THR A 674 -51.28 -46.75 -6.40
CA THR A 674 -50.13 -46.90 -7.31
C THR A 674 -49.01 -45.97 -6.89
N GLN A 675 -47.84 -46.58 -6.74
CA GLN A 675 -46.52 -45.98 -6.52
C GLN A 675 -46.02 -45.20 -7.76
N VAL A 676 -45.06 -44.31 -7.48
CA VAL A 676 -44.16 -43.48 -8.32
C VAL A 676 -44.57 -42.02 -8.45
#